data_AF-A0A397TI07-F1
#
_entry.id   AF-A0A397TI07-F1
#
_cell.length_a   1.000
_cell.length_b   1.000
_cell.length_c   1.000
_cell.angle_alpha   90.00
_cell.angle_beta   90.00
_cell.angle_gamma   90.00
#
_symmetry.space_group_name_H-M   'P 1'
#
loop_
_entity.id
_entity.type
_entity.pdbx_description
1 polymer ?
#
loop_
_entity_poly.entity_id
_entity_poly.type
_entity_poly.pdbx_seq_one_letter_code
_entity_poly.pdbx_strand_id
1 'polypeptide(L)'
;MTGINDLRDLDNNNTEHYKRIDIKPSLKDENYEVFGTIIRGTQSLDDEFFIKFELYDFNGFYTIIESSNINNSSINIEECYILWMIIGNPSKLSVFSPKNREFQVGYFKKTITLKSAEGSCYHIKTPFPLYQGFGISFKVSYYPPSNYEPINNVKFIEWSYNSIKFQISKSNNIADSDENIELHICVLSSDTNRSLKIDNREEECPLNFIGYLLTDDNLNENLFLEINNQNIIKQQPFMDDNIKLVVSLDFGTTYSGFAYANKSKNEIIINDYWPDQDGPMKTNTALLYDEKYEEIKEWGLSAMAKRRNLRRELKNVSTNIVEYFKLCFLDEENKSNLSLNFNYEQAIIDYLKKIGELIKSTVLKKTRPENSEIDFLRNVLIIFPIPSKLSHQKKAAIRKCMCKAELIESEDSEKLQLITEIEAAAIKCMKIMKEVTGPEGGAIIKESDFLVVNCGGGIVELTLRRLIGDKLVEKSSNSSKLCGSIYIDKEFLEFISKKVGTNAIENLQEKHYDQLQYMVTEFCKEVKLLFTGDKKTYELNLEDICPNIKQYVADSHKDELEKNEWNVEISYEDVKSMFDPIVEQIIQLIREQLNFSKSCSTIFLVGGLSKSKYLQARIEQEFQQHIIVPRQPLTAVVSGALEYGLNAKLIYSRVIDMTYGVGMLQTLHPWNNQKERQNFNKLVAKGTEVYVDQEFEFELELQREYEDQEKFYIELYATAAQDAIFCDAPGVNKVGTIGIDIPESWHDHSINLVLFLGHIEICPFIKNKNEEYFPANFELGI
;
A
#
# COMPACT_ATOMS: atom_id res chain seq x y z
N MET A 1 -13.01 -18.23 34.63
CA MET A 1 -14.21 -18.54 35.45
C MET A 1 -14.95 -17.24 35.73
N THR A 2 -16.25 -17.27 35.91
CA THR A 2 -17.07 -16.08 36.15
C THR A 2 -17.98 -16.28 37.35
N GLY A 3 -18.33 -15.20 38.05
CA GLY A 3 -19.28 -15.30 39.15
C GLY A 3 -19.92 -13.97 39.52
N ILE A 4 -21.05 -14.09 40.22
CA ILE A 4 -21.78 -12.97 40.81
C ILE A 4 -22.02 -13.23 42.29
N ASN A 5 -21.66 -12.27 43.14
CA ASN A 5 -21.83 -12.33 44.60
C ASN A 5 -22.62 -11.12 45.09
N ASP A 6 -23.60 -11.33 45.99
CA ASP A 6 -24.36 -10.23 46.59
C ASP A 6 -23.58 -9.50 47.68
N LEU A 7 -23.91 -8.22 47.85
CA LEU A 7 -23.30 -7.30 48.82
C LEU A 7 -24.22 -6.95 50.01
N ARG A 8 -25.29 -7.74 50.23
CA ARG A 8 -26.31 -7.50 51.27
C ARG A 8 -25.79 -7.49 52.71
N ASP A 9 -24.61 -8.04 52.94
CA ASP A 9 -23.93 -8.09 54.24
C ASP A 9 -23.03 -6.89 54.50
N LEU A 10 -22.93 -5.93 53.56
CA LEU A 10 -22.16 -4.70 53.73
C LEU A 10 -23.03 -3.57 54.29
N ASP A 11 -22.45 -2.74 55.16
CA ASP A 11 -23.14 -1.61 55.80
C ASP A 11 -23.00 -0.33 54.96
N ASN A 12 -24.12 0.17 54.44
CA ASN A 12 -24.21 1.41 53.64
C ASN A 12 -23.59 2.67 54.29
N ASN A 13 -23.37 2.69 55.60
CA ASN A 13 -22.79 3.86 56.28
C ASN A 13 -21.27 3.95 56.14
N ASN A 14 -20.61 2.89 55.66
CA ASN A 14 -19.17 2.88 55.44
C ASN A 14 -18.81 3.41 54.06
N THR A 15 -17.69 4.11 53.95
CA THR A 15 -17.15 4.61 52.67
C THR A 15 -16.24 3.59 51.97
N GLU A 16 -15.78 2.59 52.71
CA GLU A 16 -14.88 1.53 52.28
C GLU A 16 -15.37 0.18 52.79
N HIS A 17 -15.39 -0.84 51.93
CA HIS A 17 -15.86 -2.19 52.25
C HIS A 17 -14.87 -3.25 51.80
N TYR A 18 -14.82 -4.34 52.57
CA TYR A 18 -13.99 -5.51 52.30
C TYR A 18 -14.87 -6.74 52.18
N LYS A 19 -14.86 -7.39 51.01
CA LYS A 19 -15.65 -8.60 50.75
C LYS A 19 -14.74 -9.75 50.33
N ARG A 20 -14.81 -10.86 51.07
CA ARG A 20 -14.17 -12.13 50.67
C ARG A 20 -15.03 -12.85 49.63
N ILE A 21 -14.39 -13.30 48.55
CA ILE A 21 -15.00 -14.15 47.52
C ILE A 21 -14.32 -15.51 47.56
N ASP A 22 -15.09 -16.55 47.91
CA ASP A 22 -14.59 -17.92 47.94
C ASP A 22 -14.93 -18.67 46.64
N ILE A 23 -13.91 -19.30 46.05
CA ILE A 23 -13.98 -20.08 44.83
C ILE A 23 -14.00 -21.56 45.15
N LYS A 24 -14.98 -22.28 44.60
CA LYS A 24 -15.13 -23.73 44.75
C LYS A 24 -15.29 -24.40 43.38
N PRO A 25 -14.50 -25.44 43.07
CA PRO A 25 -13.37 -25.99 43.85
C PRO A 25 -12.16 -25.03 43.89
N SER A 26 -11.24 -25.25 44.83
CA SER A 26 -10.00 -24.46 44.99
C SER A 26 -9.11 -24.51 43.73
N LEU A 27 -8.46 -23.39 43.42
CA LEU A 27 -7.71 -23.11 42.19
C LEU A 27 -6.27 -23.68 42.16
N LYS A 28 -5.81 -24.35 43.23
CA LYS A 28 -4.48 -25.02 43.37
C LYS A 28 -3.20 -24.18 43.11
N ASP A 29 -3.30 -22.99 42.53
CA ASP A 29 -2.23 -22.02 42.28
C ASP A 29 -2.82 -20.61 42.46
N GLU A 30 -1.99 -19.66 42.91
CA GLU A 30 -2.37 -18.27 43.18
C GLU A 30 -2.14 -17.36 41.96
N ASN A 31 -1.51 -17.88 40.90
CA ASN A 31 -1.18 -17.15 39.68
C ASN A 31 -2.39 -17.04 38.73
N TYR A 32 -3.38 -16.28 39.19
CA TYR A 32 -4.56 -15.89 38.44
C TYR A 32 -4.86 -14.41 38.63
N GLU A 33 -5.60 -13.85 37.68
CA GLU A 33 -5.97 -12.44 37.66
C GLU A 33 -7.48 -12.31 37.67
N VAL A 34 -7.99 -11.32 38.41
CA VAL A 34 -9.42 -11.05 38.52
C VAL A 34 -9.76 -9.71 37.89
N PHE A 35 -10.74 -9.72 37.02
CA PHE A 35 -11.38 -8.55 36.42
C PHE A 35 -12.84 -8.52 36.87
N GLY A 36 -13.42 -7.36 37.08
CA GLY A 36 -14.78 -7.28 37.57
C GLY A 36 -15.24 -5.86 37.85
N THR A 37 -16.53 -5.74 38.18
CA THR A 37 -17.17 -4.47 38.54
C THR A 37 -18.33 -4.72 39.51
N ILE A 38 -18.92 -3.63 39.99
CA ILE A 38 -20.16 -3.61 40.76
C ILE A 38 -21.32 -3.33 39.81
N ILE A 39 -22.36 -4.16 39.91
CA ILE A 39 -23.58 -4.04 39.12
C ILE A 39 -24.82 -3.90 40.01
N ARG A 40 -25.85 -3.22 39.51
CA ARG A 40 -27.21 -3.23 40.07
C ARG A 40 -28.20 -3.56 38.96
N GLY A 41 -28.84 -4.72 39.06
CA GLY A 41 -29.64 -5.25 37.96
C GLY A 41 -28.79 -5.46 36.71
N THR A 42 -29.09 -4.72 35.64
CA THR A 42 -28.38 -4.80 34.34
C THR A 42 -27.51 -3.56 34.07
N GLN A 43 -27.10 -2.83 35.10
CA GLN A 43 -26.29 -1.61 34.97
C GLN A 43 -24.98 -1.77 35.74
N SER A 44 -23.85 -1.45 35.08
CA SER A 44 -22.56 -1.27 35.75
C SER A 44 -22.53 0.06 36.51
N LEU A 45 -21.86 0.08 37.65
CA LEU A 45 -21.74 1.23 38.54
C LEU A 45 -20.27 1.72 38.65
N ASP A 46 -19.48 1.54 37.57
CA ASP A 46 -18.05 1.92 37.49
C ASP A 46 -17.77 3.42 37.76
N ASP A 47 -18.75 4.30 37.56
CA ASP A 47 -18.62 5.75 37.86
C ASP A 47 -18.95 6.07 39.35
N GLU A 48 -19.57 5.14 40.09
CA GLU A 48 -20.03 5.33 41.48
C GLU A 48 -19.18 4.61 42.54
N PHE A 49 -18.51 3.53 42.14
CA PHE A 49 -17.67 2.75 43.02
C PHE A 49 -16.30 2.48 42.38
N PHE A 50 -15.25 2.61 43.20
CA PHE A 50 -13.92 2.14 42.90
C PHE A 50 -13.76 0.73 43.45
N ILE A 51 -13.23 -0.20 42.65
CA ILE A 51 -13.08 -1.61 43.02
C ILE A 51 -11.64 -2.08 42.82
N LYS A 52 -11.11 -2.80 43.82
CA LYS A 52 -9.78 -3.43 43.78
C LYS A 52 -9.89 -4.90 44.16
N PHE A 53 -9.24 -5.78 43.40
CA PHE A 53 -9.16 -7.21 43.69
C PHE A 53 -7.75 -7.56 44.15
N GLU A 54 -7.61 -8.07 45.38
CA GLU A 54 -6.30 -8.35 46.00
C GLU A 54 -6.37 -9.55 46.96
N LEU A 55 -5.23 -9.83 47.62
CA LEU A 55 -5.08 -10.89 48.62
C LEU A 55 -5.55 -12.24 48.07
N TYR A 56 -4.98 -12.60 46.92
CA TYR A 56 -5.25 -13.86 46.23
C TYR A 56 -4.69 -15.04 47.02
N ASP A 57 -5.50 -16.09 47.16
CA ASP A 57 -5.07 -17.39 47.64
C ASP A 57 -5.75 -18.51 46.85
N PHE A 58 -5.41 -19.77 47.17
CA PHE A 58 -5.96 -20.95 46.49
C PHE A 58 -7.48 -21.10 46.59
N ASN A 59 -8.12 -20.45 47.57
CA ASN A 59 -9.55 -20.54 47.82
C ASN A 59 -10.31 -19.31 47.34
N GLY A 60 -9.65 -18.28 46.80
CA GLY A 60 -10.29 -17.08 46.29
C GLY A 60 -9.54 -15.81 46.63
N PHE A 61 -10.26 -14.68 46.65
CA PHE A 61 -9.66 -13.35 46.69
C PHE A 61 -10.51 -12.38 47.53
N TYR A 62 -9.92 -11.26 47.94
CA TYR A 62 -10.64 -10.15 48.55
C TYR A 62 -10.95 -9.06 47.53
N THR A 63 -12.10 -8.43 47.71
CA THR A 63 -12.54 -7.26 46.96
C THR A 63 -12.62 -6.08 47.92
N ILE A 64 -11.94 -4.99 47.60
CA ILE A 64 -12.00 -3.71 48.30
C ILE A 64 -12.88 -2.78 47.45
N ILE A 65 -13.87 -2.14 48.07
CA ILE A 65 -14.85 -1.27 47.42
C ILE A 65 -14.86 0.08 48.11
N GLU A 66 -14.62 1.16 47.36
CA GLU A 66 -14.73 2.54 47.84
C GLU A 66 -15.80 3.30 47.07
N SER A 67 -16.61 4.13 47.75
CA SER A 67 -17.59 4.97 47.06
C SER A 67 -16.94 6.24 46.49
N SER A 68 -17.24 6.58 45.24
CA SER A 68 -16.66 7.75 44.55
C SER A 68 -17.16 9.10 45.08
N ASN A 69 -18.23 9.13 45.88
CA ASN A 69 -18.88 10.36 46.29
C ASN A 69 -19.25 10.34 47.78
N ILE A 70 -18.38 10.91 48.62
CA ILE A 70 -18.53 10.96 50.09
C ILE A 70 -19.82 11.68 50.54
N ASN A 71 -20.47 12.46 49.67
CA ASN A 71 -21.58 13.34 50.05
C ASN A 71 -22.89 13.21 49.24
N ASN A 72 -23.07 12.26 48.30
CA ASN A 72 -24.35 12.08 47.59
C ASN A 72 -24.42 10.86 46.63
N SER A 73 -24.21 9.62 47.10
CA SER A 73 -24.65 8.44 46.32
C SER A 73 -26.06 8.04 46.81
N SER A 74 -27.05 8.14 45.92
CA SER A 74 -28.41 7.63 46.16
C SER A 74 -28.51 6.10 46.02
N ILE A 75 -27.37 5.40 45.94
CA ILE A 75 -27.28 3.97 45.65
C ILE A 75 -26.93 3.20 46.92
N ASN A 76 -27.86 2.30 47.27
CA ASN A 76 -27.73 1.35 48.36
C ASN A 76 -26.83 0.17 47.93
N ILE A 77 -25.65 0.01 48.56
CA ILE A 77 -24.70 -1.06 48.24
C ILE A 77 -25.27 -2.45 48.54
N GLU A 78 -26.21 -2.58 49.47
CA GLU A 78 -26.87 -3.86 49.79
C GLU A 78 -27.71 -4.37 48.61
N GLU A 79 -28.09 -3.51 47.68
CA GLU A 79 -28.83 -3.86 46.45
C GLU A 79 -27.90 -4.17 45.26
N CYS A 80 -26.58 -4.09 45.46
CA CYS A 80 -25.58 -4.30 44.44
C CYS A 80 -24.98 -5.72 44.48
N TYR A 81 -24.33 -6.09 43.39
CA TYR A 81 -23.60 -7.35 43.24
C TYR A 81 -22.20 -7.09 42.70
N ILE A 82 -21.23 -7.92 43.10
CA ILE A 82 -19.92 -7.98 42.45
C ILE A 82 -20.01 -8.97 41.30
N LEU A 83 -19.79 -8.51 40.08
CA LEU A 83 -19.56 -9.33 38.89
C LEU A 83 -18.06 -9.48 38.68
N TRP A 84 -17.56 -10.71 38.61
CA TRP A 84 -16.13 -10.97 38.44
C TRP A 84 -15.84 -12.09 37.44
N MET A 85 -14.63 -12.04 36.90
CA MET A 85 -14.03 -13.01 36.00
C MET A 85 -12.58 -13.26 36.40
N ILE A 86 -12.26 -14.54 36.59
CA ILE A 86 -10.90 -15.03 36.76
C ILE A 86 -10.34 -15.48 35.41
N ILE A 87 -9.16 -14.96 35.06
CA ILE A 87 -8.32 -15.49 33.99
C ILE A 87 -7.03 -16.09 34.57
N GLY A 88 -6.51 -17.12 33.93
CA GLY A 88 -5.25 -17.75 34.33
C GLY A 88 -4.99 -19.02 33.53
N ASN A 89 -3.80 -19.60 33.68
CA ASN A 89 -3.41 -20.78 32.90
C ASN A 89 -4.12 -22.04 33.44
N PRO A 90 -5.05 -22.66 32.68
CA PRO A 90 -5.82 -23.81 33.17
C PRO A 90 -4.96 -25.00 33.57
N SER A 91 -3.79 -25.18 32.93
CA SER A 91 -2.87 -26.27 33.26
C SER A 91 -2.25 -26.13 34.65
N LYS A 92 -2.14 -24.90 35.17
CA LYS A 92 -1.68 -24.60 36.53
C LYS A 92 -2.83 -24.63 37.52
N LEU A 93 -3.94 -23.95 37.19
CA LEU A 93 -5.06 -23.78 38.12
C LEU A 93 -5.88 -25.07 38.33
N SER A 94 -5.77 -26.07 37.45
CA SER A 94 -6.55 -27.33 37.51
C SER A 94 -8.08 -27.17 37.56
N VAL A 95 -8.59 -25.96 37.33
CA VAL A 95 -10.01 -25.58 37.30
C VAL A 95 -10.20 -24.62 36.13
N PHE A 96 -11.29 -24.78 35.40
CA PHE A 96 -11.62 -23.96 34.24
C PHE A 96 -13.12 -23.81 34.11
N SER A 97 -13.58 -22.72 33.48
CA SER A 97 -15.01 -22.53 33.22
C SER A 97 -15.48 -23.59 32.20
N PRO A 98 -16.48 -24.42 32.54
CA PRO A 98 -17.10 -25.29 31.56
C PRO A 98 -18.01 -24.51 30.60
N LYS A 99 -18.46 -23.31 30.98
CA LYS A 99 -19.51 -22.58 30.26
C LYS A 99 -18.98 -21.57 29.22
N ASN A 100 -17.74 -21.10 29.33
CA ASN A 100 -17.17 -20.02 28.51
C ASN A 100 -15.93 -20.46 27.72
N ARG A 101 -15.92 -21.67 27.17
CA ARG A 101 -14.75 -22.26 26.48
C ARG A 101 -14.52 -21.69 25.07
N GLU A 102 -15.53 -21.05 24.53
CA GLU A 102 -15.54 -20.43 23.20
C GLU A 102 -14.79 -19.09 23.13
N PHE A 103 -14.46 -18.51 24.30
CA PHE A 103 -13.75 -17.24 24.35
C PHE A 103 -12.24 -17.46 24.27
N GLN A 104 -11.60 -16.78 23.33
CA GLN A 104 -10.15 -16.59 23.36
C GLN A 104 -9.83 -15.42 24.29
N VAL A 105 -8.77 -15.59 25.09
CA VAL A 105 -8.33 -14.61 26.09
C VAL A 105 -6.98 -14.07 25.71
N GLY A 106 -6.93 -12.81 25.29
CA GLY A 106 -5.69 -12.04 25.20
C GLY A 106 -5.42 -11.33 26.52
N TYR A 107 -4.21 -11.47 27.06
CA TYR A 107 -3.83 -10.81 28.32
C TYR A 107 -2.42 -10.22 28.20
N PHE A 108 -2.26 -8.96 28.60
CA PHE A 108 -0.97 -8.29 28.63
C PHE A 108 -0.96 -7.18 29.68
N LYS A 109 0.26 -6.73 30.02
CA LYS A 109 0.53 -5.69 31.01
C LYS A 109 1.24 -4.52 30.36
N LYS A 110 0.99 -3.30 30.82
CA LYS A 110 1.70 -2.09 30.37
C LYS A 110 1.95 -1.15 31.55
N THR A 111 3.19 -0.71 31.71
CA THR A 111 3.54 0.30 32.72
C THR A 111 3.12 1.69 32.23
N ILE A 112 2.49 2.47 33.10
CA ILE A 112 2.01 3.84 32.81
C ILE A 112 2.51 4.77 33.91
N THR A 113 3.15 5.87 33.52
CA THR A 113 3.46 6.98 34.43
C THR A 113 2.27 7.92 34.48
N LEU A 114 1.68 8.10 35.66
CA LEU A 114 0.51 8.94 35.84
C LEU A 114 0.88 10.43 35.70
N LYS A 115 0.11 11.17 34.91
CA LYS A 115 0.24 12.61 34.73
C LYS A 115 -0.53 13.35 35.83
N SER A 116 -0.01 14.48 36.29
CA SER A 116 -0.59 15.30 37.37
C SER A 116 -1.94 15.96 37.03
N ALA A 117 -2.35 16.00 35.76
CA ALA A 117 -3.63 16.56 35.36
C ALA A 117 -4.78 15.54 35.54
N GLU A 118 -5.77 15.92 36.37
CA GLU A 118 -7.02 15.18 36.56
C GLU A 118 -7.73 14.97 35.22
N GLY A 119 -8.07 13.72 34.90
CA GLY A 119 -8.70 13.34 33.63
C GLY A 119 -7.78 13.23 32.41
N SER A 120 -6.46 13.10 32.63
CA SER A 120 -5.52 12.78 31.56
C SER A 120 -5.92 11.51 30.78
N CYS A 121 -5.99 11.64 29.46
CA CYS A 121 -6.16 10.52 28.55
C CYS A 121 -4.81 9.85 28.28
N TYR A 122 -4.81 8.53 28.36
CA TYR A 122 -3.70 7.64 28.05
C TYR A 122 -4.02 6.82 26.82
N HIS A 123 -2.99 6.47 26.07
CA HIS A 123 -3.08 5.67 24.87
C HIS A 123 -2.04 4.56 24.93
N ILE A 124 -2.37 3.38 24.43
CA ILE A 124 -1.42 2.27 24.32
C ILE A 124 -1.65 1.49 23.02
N LYS A 125 -0.56 0.94 22.47
CA LYS A 125 -0.58 -0.06 21.40
C LYS A 125 -0.86 -1.44 22.01
N THR A 126 -1.79 -2.19 21.45
CA THR A 126 -2.07 -3.58 21.83
C THR A 126 -1.11 -4.53 21.09
N PRO A 127 -0.70 -5.65 21.72
CA PRO A 127 0.26 -6.58 21.12
C PRO A 127 -0.34 -7.42 19.99
N PHE A 128 -1.66 -7.36 19.80
CA PHE A 128 -2.39 -8.03 18.74
C PHE A 128 -3.54 -7.15 18.24
N PRO A 129 -4.03 -7.40 17.02
CA PRO A 129 -5.15 -6.67 16.46
C PRO A 129 -6.45 -6.79 17.26
N LEU A 130 -7.21 -5.69 17.27
CA LEU A 130 -8.54 -5.58 17.84
C LEU A 130 -9.57 -5.53 16.71
N TYR A 131 -10.72 -6.15 16.95
CA TYR A 131 -11.84 -6.17 16.02
C TYR A 131 -13.13 -5.82 16.74
N GLN A 132 -14.10 -5.35 15.96
CA GLN A 132 -15.45 -5.07 16.44
C GLN A 132 -16.05 -6.33 17.08
N GLY A 133 -16.67 -6.16 18.25
CA GLY A 133 -17.27 -7.23 19.03
C GLY A 133 -16.38 -7.83 20.11
N PHE A 134 -15.10 -7.43 20.20
CA PHE A 134 -14.24 -7.85 21.31
C PHE A 134 -14.65 -7.15 22.61
N GLY A 135 -14.54 -7.86 23.74
CA GLY A 135 -14.70 -7.28 25.08
C GLY A 135 -13.33 -6.93 25.66
N ILE A 136 -13.19 -5.77 26.29
CA ILE A 136 -11.95 -5.33 26.93
C ILE A 136 -12.18 -4.93 28.40
N SER A 137 -11.36 -5.46 29.30
CA SER A 137 -11.42 -5.16 30.73
C SER A 137 -10.04 -4.73 31.25
N PHE A 138 -10.05 -3.86 32.26
CA PHE A 138 -8.86 -3.24 32.81
C PHE A 138 -8.73 -3.54 34.31
N LYS A 139 -7.50 -3.68 34.79
CA LYS A 139 -7.15 -3.73 36.21
C LYS A 139 -5.86 -2.95 36.41
N VAL A 140 -5.77 -2.17 37.48
CA VAL A 140 -4.57 -1.39 37.83
C VAL A 140 -3.91 -1.98 39.07
N SER A 141 -2.59 -2.06 39.06
CA SER A 141 -1.76 -2.43 40.22
C SER A 141 -0.58 -1.44 40.35
N TYR A 142 -0.03 -1.30 41.55
CA TYR A 142 1.12 -0.42 41.81
C TYR A 142 2.44 -1.21 41.81
N TYR A 143 3.50 -0.59 41.28
CA TYR A 143 4.84 -1.18 41.26
C TYR A 143 5.94 -0.13 41.56
N PRO A 144 6.75 -0.32 42.63
CA PRO A 144 6.67 -1.37 43.64
C PRO A 144 5.45 -1.20 44.56
N PRO A 145 4.94 -2.28 45.18
CA PRO A 145 3.81 -2.21 46.11
C PRO A 145 4.11 -1.27 47.28
N SER A 146 3.12 -0.46 47.68
CA SER A 146 3.26 0.49 48.79
C SER A 146 2.18 0.27 49.85
N ASN A 147 2.41 0.79 51.06
CA ASN A 147 1.43 0.64 52.15
C ASN A 147 0.17 1.53 51.97
N TYR A 148 0.14 2.39 50.94
CA TYR A 148 -0.97 3.32 50.71
C TYR A 148 -1.20 3.48 49.20
N GLU A 149 -1.97 2.57 48.62
CA GLU A 149 -2.27 2.54 47.18
C GLU A 149 -3.71 3.02 46.94
N PRO A 150 -3.91 4.16 46.25
CA PRO A 150 -5.25 4.59 45.84
C PRO A 150 -5.93 3.54 44.94
N ILE A 151 -7.26 3.49 44.98
CA ILE A 151 -8.00 2.68 44.00
C ILE A 151 -8.18 3.51 42.72
N ASN A 152 -7.73 2.94 41.60
CA ASN A 152 -7.78 3.59 40.30
C ASN A 152 -8.82 2.91 39.41
N ASN A 153 -9.78 3.68 38.89
CA ASN A 153 -10.70 3.21 37.84
C ASN A 153 -10.22 3.63 36.47
N VAL A 154 -10.40 2.73 35.50
CA VAL A 154 -10.02 2.95 34.10
C VAL A 154 -11.28 3.08 33.26
N LYS A 155 -11.46 4.26 32.67
CA LYS A 155 -12.54 4.55 31.74
C LYS A 155 -12.06 4.41 30.31
N PHE A 156 -12.55 3.41 29.60
CA PHE A 156 -12.29 3.25 28.18
C PHE A 156 -12.98 4.37 27.38
N ILE A 157 -12.30 4.88 26.35
CA ILE A 157 -12.80 5.97 25.51
C ILE A 157 -13.04 5.46 24.09
N GLU A 158 -11.99 5.01 23.41
CA GLU A 158 -12.02 4.63 22.00
C GLU A 158 -10.94 3.60 21.67
N TRP A 159 -11.13 2.88 20.56
CA TRP A 159 -10.17 1.88 20.06
C TRP A 159 -9.88 2.08 18.57
N SER A 160 -8.80 1.47 18.11
CA SER A 160 -8.47 1.25 16.70
C SER A 160 -7.87 -0.15 16.52
N TYR A 161 -7.49 -0.52 15.29
CA TYR A 161 -7.00 -1.86 14.93
C TYR A 161 -5.94 -2.43 15.88
N ASN A 162 -5.09 -1.61 16.51
CA ASN A 162 -4.07 -2.09 17.45
C ASN A 162 -3.83 -1.12 18.60
N SER A 163 -4.82 -0.30 18.94
CA SER A 163 -4.64 0.73 19.95
C SER A 163 -5.90 0.96 20.75
N ILE A 164 -5.74 1.38 21.99
CA ILE A 164 -6.83 1.78 22.87
C ILE A 164 -6.50 3.09 23.56
N LYS A 165 -7.53 3.89 23.78
CA LYS A 165 -7.48 5.13 24.55
C LYS A 165 -8.40 5.00 25.76
N PHE A 166 -7.90 5.45 26.90
CA PHE A 166 -8.61 5.38 28.16
C PHE A 166 -8.19 6.54 29.08
N GLN A 167 -8.96 6.76 30.12
CA GLN A 167 -8.70 7.73 31.18
C GLN A 167 -8.58 6.98 32.50
N ILE A 168 -7.68 7.45 33.36
CA ILE A 168 -7.51 6.89 34.71
C ILE A 168 -7.96 7.94 35.73
N SER A 169 -8.81 7.52 36.67
CA SER A 169 -9.29 8.34 37.79
C SER A 169 -8.87 7.69 39.11
N LYS A 170 -8.44 8.49 40.10
CA LYS A 170 -7.98 8.03 41.43
C LYS A 170 -9.08 8.26 42.48
N SER A 171 -9.17 7.41 43.51
CA SER A 171 -10.14 7.57 44.60
C SER A 171 -9.81 8.69 45.61
N ASN A 172 -8.56 9.19 45.66
CA ASN A 172 -8.12 10.23 46.62
C ASN A 172 -7.21 11.32 45.99
N ASN A 173 -7.39 12.59 46.39
CA ASN A 173 -6.63 13.77 45.95
C ASN A 173 -5.28 13.96 46.67
N ILE A 174 -4.44 12.92 46.77
CA ILE A 174 -3.09 13.05 47.34
C ILE A 174 -2.13 13.60 46.27
N ALA A 175 -1.35 14.61 46.65
CA ALA A 175 -0.54 15.43 45.75
C ALA A 175 0.68 14.70 45.13
N ASP A 176 0.83 14.89 43.81
CA ASP A 176 2.05 14.95 42.98
C ASP A 176 3.27 14.13 43.42
N SER A 177 3.31 12.88 42.98
CA SER A 177 4.55 12.26 42.53
C SER A 177 4.30 11.47 41.23
N ASP A 178 5.29 11.41 40.34
CA ASP A 178 5.25 10.59 39.12
C ASP A 178 5.21 9.10 39.50
N GLU A 179 4.02 8.59 39.82
CA GLU A 179 3.82 7.19 40.18
C GLU A 179 3.70 6.34 38.91
N ASN A 180 4.48 5.26 38.87
CA ASN A 180 4.34 4.23 37.85
C ASN A 180 3.33 3.18 38.32
N ILE A 181 2.31 2.94 37.52
CA ILE A 181 1.34 1.87 37.71
C ILE A 181 1.51 0.81 36.62
N GLU A 182 1.13 -0.43 36.94
CA GLU A 182 1.02 -1.51 35.97
C GLU A 182 -0.46 -1.70 35.59
N LEU A 183 -0.78 -1.46 34.32
CA LEU A 183 -2.12 -1.67 33.76
C LEU A 183 -2.20 -3.08 33.17
N HIS A 184 -3.08 -3.89 33.74
CA HIS A 184 -3.43 -5.23 33.31
C HIS A 184 -4.64 -5.16 32.38
N ILE A 185 -4.55 -5.75 31.20
CA ILE A 185 -5.60 -5.68 30.18
C ILE A 185 -5.98 -7.07 29.74
N CYS A 186 -7.28 -7.35 29.78
CA CYS A 186 -7.87 -8.57 29.27
C CYS A 186 -8.74 -8.26 28.06
N VAL A 187 -8.51 -8.97 26.96
CA VAL A 187 -9.31 -8.91 25.73
C VAL A 187 -9.97 -10.27 25.51
N LEU A 188 -11.29 -10.26 25.39
CA LEU A 188 -12.11 -11.44 25.12
C LEU A 188 -12.66 -11.38 23.69
N SER A 189 -12.45 -12.45 22.93
CA SER A 189 -12.99 -12.59 21.58
C SER A 189 -13.72 -13.92 21.40
N SER A 190 -14.82 -13.90 20.65
CA SER A 190 -15.59 -15.10 20.27
C SER A 190 -16.30 -14.87 18.94
N ASP A 191 -16.32 -15.90 18.10
CA ASP A 191 -16.92 -15.84 16.75
C ASP A 191 -18.45 -15.85 16.76
N THR A 192 -19.08 -16.22 17.89
CA THR A 192 -20.53 -16.49 17.94
C THR A 192 -21.25 -15.93 19.16
N ASN A 193 -20.54 -15.58 20.24
CA ASN A 193 -21.16 -15.23 21.51
C ASN A 193 -20.61 -13.89 22.06
N ARG A 194 -21.51 -13.01 22.53
CA ARG A 194 -21.16 -11.69 23.11
C ARG A 194 -21.53 -11.58 24.60
N SER A 195 -21.86 -12.70 25.23
CA SER A 195 -22.23 -12.78 26.64
C SER A 195 -21.46 -13.89 27.35
N LEU A 196 -20.91 -13.56 28.52
CA LEU A 196 -20.32 -14.51 29.46
C LEU A 196 -21.40 -15.22 30.25
N LYS A 197 -21.36 -16.55 30.27
CA LYS A 197 -22.21 -17.36 31.16
C LYS A 197 -21.63 -17.34 32.56
N ILE A 198 -22.44 -17.13 33.58
CA ILE A 198 -21.96 -17.05 34.96
C ILE A 198 -21.75 -18.48 35.51
N ASP A 199 -20.56 -18.81 36.03
CA ASP A 199 -20.30 -20.19 36.47
C ASP A 199 -21.07 -20.54 37.76
N ASN A 200 -21.24 -19.57 38.68
CA ASN A 200 -21.92 -19.78 39.97
C ASN A 200 -23.44 -19.50 39.97
N ARG A 201 -24.03 -19.10 38.83
CA ARG A 201 -25.47 -18.84 38.65
C ARG A 201 -25.96 -19.35 37.29
N GLU A 202 -27.27 -19.41 37.06
CA GLU A 202 -27.88 -19.73 35.75
C GLU A 202 -28.23 -18.44 34.98
N GLU A 203 -27.26 -17.54 34.87
CA GLU A 203 -27.42 -16.23 34.25
C GLU A 203 -26.35 -16.04 33.17
N GLU A 204 -26.63 -15.20 32.18
CA GLU A 204 -25.68 -14.74 31.17
C GLU A 204 -25.53 -13.22 31.26
N CYS A 205 -24.30 -12.75 31.09
CA CYS A 205 -23.91 -11.39 31.28
C CYS A 205 -23.21 -10.88 30.01
N PRO A 206 -23.74 -9.85 29.34
CA PRO A 206 -23.06 -9.22 28.20
C PRO A 206 -21.63 -8.78 28.53
N LEU A 207 -20.72 -8.85 27.56
CA LEU A 207 -19.31 -8.47 27.75
C LEU A 207 -19.12 -7.01 28.21
N ASN A 208 -20.01 -6.10 27.80
CA ASN A 208 -19.97 -4.69 28.20
C ASN A 208 -20.38 -4.44 29.67
N PHE A 209 -20.72 -5.48 30.43
CA PHE A 209 -21.00 -5.34 31.87
C PHE A 209 -19.76 -5.57 32.72
N ILE A 210 -18.77 -6.33 32.25
CA ILE A 210 -17.52 -6.57 33.00
C ILE A 210 -16.35 -5.70 32.51
N GLY A 211 -16.59 -4.97 31.43
CA GLY A 211 -15.64 -4.08 30.78
C GLY A 211 -16.35 -3.37 29.64
N TYR A 212 -15.65 -3.16 28.53
CA TYR A 212 -16.15 -2.39 27.40
C TYR A 212 -16.25 -3.25 26.16
N LEU A 213 -17.29 -3.05 25.36
CA LEU A 213 -17.42 -3.70 24.06
C LEU A 213 -16.84 -2.78 22.98
N LEU A 214 -15.99 -3.34 22.13
CA LEU A 214 -15.47 -2.65 20.96
C LEU A 214 -16.56 -2.61 19.88
N THR A 215 -17.03 -1.41 19.56
CA THR A 215 -18.13 -1.13 18.63
C THR A 215 -17.71 -0.06 17.63
N ASP A 216 -18.49 0.17 16.59
CA ASP A 216 -18.17 1.24 15.62
C ASP A 216 -18.34 2.63 16.24
N ASP A 217 -19.23 2.76 17.25
CA ASP A 217 -19.48 4.03 17.96
C ASP A 217 -18.25 4.52 18.75
N ASN A 218 -17.37 3.60 19.16
CA ASN A 218 -16.12 3.90 19.87
C ASN A 218 -14.87 3.54 19.06
N LEU A 219 -15.03 3.29 17.74
CA LEU A 219 -13.92 3.12 16.80
C LEU A 219 -13.42 4.50 16.35
N ASN A 220 -12.15 4.79 16.60
CA ASN A 220 -11.46 5.95 16.06
C ASN A 220 -10.28 5.49 15.21
N GLU A 221 -10.51 5.38 13.90
CA GLU A 221 -9.46 5.01 12.93
C GLU A 221 -8.31 6.03 12.85
N ASN A 222 -8.53 7.27 13.33
CA ASN A 222 -7.50 8.28 13.48
C ASN A 222 -6.72 8.14 14.79
N LEU A 223 -7.15 7.32 15.75
CA LEU A 223 -6.39 7.07 16.98
C LEU A 223 -5.01 6.46 16.68
N PHE A 224 -4.94 5.57 15.68
CA PHE A 224 -3.67 5.07 15.15
C PHE A 224 -2.78 6.21 14.63
N LEU A 225 -3.37 7.21 13.96
CA LEU A 225 -2.66 8.39 13.46
C LEU A 225 -2.24 9.36 14.58
N GLU A 226 -3.03 9.51 15.65
CA GLU A 226 -2.66 10.33 16.82
C GLU A 226 -1.45 9.75 17.58
N ILE A 227 -1.44 8.43 17.77
CA ILE A 227 -0.36 7.68 18.46
C ILE A 227 0.92 7.73 17.62
N ASN A 228 0.79 7.46 16.33
CA ASN A 228 1.91 7.53 15.41
C ASN A 228 2.36 8.98 15.16
N ASN A 229 1.51 9.99 15.35
CA ASN A 229 1.96 11.36 15.16
C ASN A 229 3.00 11.79 16.22
N GLN A 230 3.03 11.25 17.45
CA GLN A 230 4.03 11.70 18.42
C GLN A 230 5.44 11.12 18.20
N ASN A 231 5.55 9.92 17.60
CA ASN A 231 6.85 9.27 17.33
C ASN A 231 7.20 9.16 15.83
N ILE A 232 6.21 9.11 14.92
CA ILE A 232 6.38 9.03 13.46
C ILE A 232 6.40 10.43 12.79
N ILE A 233 5.95 11.52 13.45
CA ILE A 233 6.11 12.88 12.88
C ILE A 233 7.59 13.24 12.65
N LYS A 234 8.55 12.57 13.31
CA LYS A 234 9.97 12.76 13.01
C LYS A 234 10.49 11.94 11.81
N GLN A 235 9.73 10.99 11.27
CA GLN A 235 10.23 10.01 10.29
C GLN A 235 9.25 9.62 9.17
N GLN A 236 8.19 10.39 8.88
CA GLN A 236 7.68 10.43 7.51
C GLN A 236 8.62 11.35 6.69
N PRO A 237 9.38 10.87 5.69
CA PRO A 237 10.26 11.71 4.86
C PRO A 237 9.52 12.70 3.93
N PHE A 238 8.25 13.01 4.21
CA PHE A 238 7.32 13.65 3.27
C PHE A 238 6.99 15.11 3.59
N MET A 239 7.55 15.70 4.64
CA MET A 239 7.43 17.14 4.89
C MET A 239 8.81 17.74 5.18
N ASP A 240 9.72 17.63 4.22
CA ASP A 240 10.82 18.59 4.17
C ASP A 240 10.21 19.96 3.82
N ASP A 241 10.26 20.88 4.79
CA ASP A 241 9.83 22.28 4.63
C ASP A 241 10.58 22.99 3.49
N ASN A 242 11.70 22.44 3.03
CA ASN A 242 12.42 22.95 1.86
C ASN A 242 11.78 22.59 0.51
N ILE A 243 10.77 21.70 0.47
CA ILE A 243 10.06 21.38 -0.78
C ILE A 243 9.10 22.52 -1.13
N LYS A 244 9.41 23.22 -2.22
CA LYS A 244 8.62 24.33 -2.75
C LYS A 244 7.74 23.91 -3.94
N LEU A 245 8.22 22.92 -4.70
CA LEU A 245 7.57 22.44 -5.92
C LEU A 245 7.43 20.92 -5.87
N VAL A 246 6.30 20.44 -6.37
CA VAL A 246 6.09 19.03 -6.65
C VAL A 246 6.00 18.88 -8.17
N VAL A 247 6.69 17.90 -8.73
CA VAL A 247 6.62 17.51 -10.14
C VAL A 247 6.25 16.05 -10.19
N SER A 248 5.29 15.68 -11.03
CA SER A 248 5.03 14.28 -11.36
C SER A 248 5.48 14.00 -12.78
N LEU A 249 6.21 12.92 -13.01
CA LEU A 249 6.69 12.51 -14.33
C LEU A 249 6.18 11.11 -14.66
N ASP A 250 5.16 11.02 -15.51
CA ASP A 250 4.65 9.77 -16.06
C ASP A 250 5.48 9.36 -17.28
N PHE A 251 6.45 8.48 -17.06
CA PHE A 251 7.29 7.87 -18.09
C PHE A 251 6.56 6.67 -18.70
N GLY A 252 5.78 6.86 -19.76
CA GLY A 252 4.95 5.83 -20.37
C GLY A 252 5.65 5.05 -21.50
N THR A 253 5.10 3.90 -21.89
CA THR A 253 5.68 3.04 -22.95
C THR A 253 5.70 3.73 -24.32
N THR A 254 4.62 4.43 -24.67
CA THR A 254 4.44 5.12 -25.96
C THR A 254 4.49 6.63 -25.82
N TYR A 255 3.96 7.17 -24.72
CA TYR A 255 3.89 8.59 -24.46
C TYR A 255 4.24 8.90 -23.02
N SER A 256 5.03 9.95 -22.82
CA SER A 256 5.39 10.47 -21.49
C SER A 256 4.83 11.88 -21.29
N GLY A 257 4.55 12.23 -20.04
CA GLY A 257 4.01 13.53 -19.66
C GLY A 257 4.44 13.93 -18.26
N PHE A 258 4.45 15.22 -17.98
CA PHE A 258 4.69 15.72 -16.63
C PHE A 258 3.68 16.77 -16.22
N ALA A 259 3.50 16.91 -14.92
CA ALA A 259 2.71 17.96 -14.30
C ALA A 259 3.48 18.53 -13.11
N TYR A 260 3.15 19.73 -12.68
CA TYR A 260 3.83 20.38 -11.57
C TYR A 260 2.87 21.28 -10.79
N ALA A 261 3.16 21.45 -9.51
CA ALA A 261 2.42 22.33 -8.61
C ALA A 261 3.36 23.05 -7.66
N ASN A 262 3.02 24.29 -7.32
CA ASN A 262 3.65 24.99 -6.21
C ASN A 262 2.90 24.62 -4.92
N LYS A 263 3.63 24.10 -3.93
CA LYS A 263 3.07 23.63 -2.66
C LYS A 263 2.29 24.72 -1.92
N SER A 264 2.64 26.00 -2.11
CA SER A 264 1.92 27.14 -1.52
C SER A 264 0.60 27.48 -2.22
N LYS A 265 0.46 27.16 -3.51
CA LYS A 265 -0.71 27.52 -4.33
C LYS A 265 -1.69 26.36 -4.50
N ASN A 266 -1.22 25.11 -4.35
CA ASN A 266 -1.99 23.89 -4.63
C ASN A 266 -2.66 23.85 -6.01
N GLU A 267 -2.13 24.63 -6.97
CA GLU A 267 -2.61 24.65 -8.35
C GLU A 267 -1.80 23.66 -9.18
N ILE A 268 -2.51 22.71 -9.81
CA ILE A 268 -1.92 21.66 -10.64
C ILE A 268 -1.89 22.13 -12.09
N ILE A 269 -0.68 22.15 -12.67
CA ILE A 269 -0.48 22.47 -14.07
C ILE A 269 0.05 21.23 -14.78
N ILE A 270 -0.72 20.73 -15.73
CA ILE A 270 -0.29 19.65 -16.63
C ILE A 270 0.41 20.29 -17.82
N ASN A 271 1.61 19.80 -18.17
CA ASN A 271 2.34 20.35 -19.30
C ASN A 271 1.69 19.98 -20.63
N ASP A 272 1.46 21.00 -21.46
CA ASP A 272 0.93 20.89 -22.82
C ASP A 272 1.83 21.56 -23.87
N TYR A 273 3.02 22.01 -23.46
CA TYR A 273 3.99 22.68 -24.31
C TYR A 273 5.23 21.80 -24.52
N TRP A 274 5.54 21.46 -25.76
CA TRP A 274 6.69 20.64 -26.15
C TRP A 274 7.54 21.37 -27.18
N PRO A 275 8.84 21.05 -27.32
CA PRO A 275 9.73 21.75 -28.26
C PRO A 275 9.24 21.79 -29.72
N ASP A 276 8.40 20.82 -30.09
CA ASP A 276 7.96 20.52 -31.45
C ASP A 276 6.45 20.57 -31.65
N GLN A 277 5.67 20.77 -30.59
CA GLN A 277 4.21 20.84 -30.66
C GLN A 277 3.60 21.57 -29.45
N ASP A 278 2.53 22.33 -29.71
CA ASP A 278 1.71 23.00 -28.71
C ASP A 278 0.34 22.32 -28.59
N GLY A 279 -0.10 22.05 -27.35
CA GLY A 279 -1.44 21.55 -27.01
C GLY A 279 -1.52 20.11 -26.49
N PRO A 280 -0.77 19.13 -27.03
CA PRO A 280 -0.80 17.76 -26.51
C PRO A 280 -0.27 17.68 -25.07
N MET A 281 -0.96 16.97 -24.19
CA MET A 281 -0.56 16.80 -22.77
C MET A 281 0.59 15.82 -22.56
N LYS A 282 1.02 15.12 -23.61
CA LYS A 282 2.10 14.13 -23.62
C LYS A 282 2.86 14.18 -24.94
N THR A 283 4.13 13.77 -24.93
CA THR A 283 4.97 13.57 -26.13
C THR A 283 5.38 12.10 -26.25
N ASN A 284 5.86 11.69 -27.42
CA ASN A 284 6.30 10.31 -27.68
C ASN A 284 7.47 9.90 -26.78
N THR A 285 7.51 8.63 -26.36
CA THR A 285 8.65 8.04 -25.67
C THR A 285 9.62 7.45 -26.69
N ALA A 286 10.25 8.33 -27.47
CA ALA A 286 11.10 7.99 -28.61
C ALA A 286 12.39 8.82 -28.63
N LEU A 287 13.45 8.22 -29.15
CA LEU A 287 14.77 8.83 -29.37
C LEU A 287 15.24 8.55 -30.80
N LEU A 288 15.87 9.54 -31.42
CA LEU A 288 16.60 9.38 -32.68
C LEU A 288 18.07 9.64 -32.42
N TYR A 289 18.90 8.62 -32.62
CA TYR A 289 20.35 8.73 -32.51
C TYR A 289 21.01 9.03 -33.86
N ASP A 290 22.28 9.44 -33.82
CA ASP A 290 23.16 9.32 -34.97
C ASP A 290 23.43 7.87 -35.36
N GLU A 291 24.11 7.69 -36.50
CA GLU A 291 24.44 6.38 -37.08
C GLU A 291 25.22 5.46 -36.12
N LYS A 292 25.92 6.02 -35.13
CA LYS A 292 26.76 5.29 -34.18
C LYS A 292 26.10 5.01 -32.83
N TYR A 293 24.89 5.52 -32.59
CA TYR A 293 24.24 5.47 -31.28
C TYR A 293 25.03 6.21 -30.18
N GLU A 294 25.80 7.24 -30.54
CA GLU A 294 26.64 8.02 -29.63
C GLU A 294 25.95 9.32 -29.18
N GLU A 295 25.18 9.96 -30.09
CA GLU A 295 24.51 11.23 -29.82
C GLU A 295 23.01 11.19 -30.12
N ILE A 296 22.20 11.75 -29.21
CA ILE A 296 20.77 12.00 -29.42
C ILE A 296 20.61 13.20 -30.36
N LYS A 297 20.03 12.98 -31.54
CA LYS A 297 19.72 14.03 -32.51
C LYS A 297 18.34 14.65 -32.25
N GLU A 298 17.33 13.81 -32.04
CA GLU A 298 15.97 14.25 -31.76
C GLU A 298 15.33 13.35 -30.68
N TRP A 299 14.32 13.85 -29.99
CA TRP A 299 13.56 13.12 -28.96
C TRP A 299 12.09 13.56 -29.00
N GLY A 300 11.21 12.77 -28.40
CA GLY A 300 9.78 13.10 -28.41
C GLY A 300 9.16 12.87 -29.78
N LEU A 301 8.17 13.70 -30.15
CA LEU A 301 7.51 13.60 -31.46
C LEU A 301 8.49 13.82 -32.62
N SER A 302 9.51 14.66 -32.44
CA SER A 302 10.50 14.97 -33.48
C SER A 302 11.26 13.72 -33.95
N ALA A 303 11.56 12.81 -33.02
CA ALA A 303 12.21 11.53 -33.33
C ALA A 303 11.35 10.57 -34.18
N MET A 304 10.05 10.83 -34.32
CA MET A 304 9.15 9.99 -35.11
C MET A 304 9.39 10.16 -36.61
N ALA A 305 9.27 9.05 -37.34
CA ALA A 305 9.38 9.02 -38.79
C ALA A 305 8.33 9.93 -39.45
N LYS A 306 8.77 10.67 -40.46
CA LYS A 306 7.96 11.58 -41.26
C LYS A 306 7.79 11.02 -42.67
N ARG A 307 6.73 11.44 -43.36
CA ARG A 307 6.50 11.05 -44.76
C ARG A 307 7.71 11.45 -45.61
N ARG A 308 8.36 10.48 -46.26
CA ARG A 308 9.48 10.76 -47.16
C ARG A 308 8.99 11.48 -48.40
N ASN A 309 9.63 12.62 -48.72
CA ASN A 309 9.43 13.29 -49.99
C ASN A 309 10.30 12.61 -51.05
N LEU A 310 9.71 11.69 -51.82
CA LEU A 310 10.34 10.94 -52.92
C LEU A 310 11.12 11.81 -53.95
N ARG A 311 10.80 13.12 -54.04
CA ARG A 311 11.47 14.07 -54.96
C ARG A 311 12.74 14.74 -54.43
N ARG A 312 13.09 14.61 -53.14
CA ARG A 312 14.20 15.37 -52.53
C ARG A 312 15.27 14.55 -51.80
N GLU A 313 14.99 13.32 -51.38
CA GLU A 313 15.91 12.56 -50.53
C GLU A 313 16.29 11.21 -51.16
N LEU A 314 17.40 11.22 -51.91
CA LEU A 314 18.06 10.03 -52.49
C LEU A 314 19.14 9.44 -51.56
N LYS A 315 19.23 9.86 -50.31
CA LYS A 315 20.17 9.30 -49.34
C LYS A 315 19.42 8.36 -48.40
N ASN A 316 19.82 7.09 -48.38
CA ASN A 316 19.53 6.15 -47.30
C ASN A 316 20.18 6.72 -46.03
N VAL A 317 19.47 7.60 -45.31
CA VAL A 317 19.88 7.99 -43.96
C VAL A 317 19.41 6.86 -43.06
N SER A 318 20.35 6.12 -42.47
CA SER A 318 20.03 5.17 -41.41
C SER A 318 19.48 5.96 -40.24
N THR A 319 18.19 5.85 -39.96
CA THR A 319 17.56 6.50 -38.82
C THR A 319 17.56 5.52 -37.66
N ASN A 320 18.48 5.73 -36.71
CA ASN A 320 18.59 4.93 -35.50
C ASN A 320 17.52 5.38 -34.49
N ILE A 321 16.25 5.11 -34.84
CA ILE A 321 15.10 5.40 -33.99
C ILE A 321 14.96 4.29 -32.95
N VAL A 322 14.81 4.68 -31.70
CA VAL A 322 14.67 3.79 -30.55
C VAL A 322 13.38 4.13 -29.81
N GLU A 323 12.49 3.15 -29.74
CA GLU A 323 11.19 3.21 -29.05
C GLU A 323 11.00 1.99 -28.15
N TYR A 324 9.94 2.00 -27.34
CA TYR A 324 9.51 0.85 -26.53
C TYR A 324 10.58 0.33 -25.53
N PHE A 325 11.61 1.11 -25.24
CA PHE A 325 12.68 0.74 -24.30
C PHE A 325 12.16 0.56 -22.87
N LYS A 326 11.05 1.22 -22.48
CA LYS A 326 10.32 0.90 -21.23
C LYS A 326 9.76 -0.53 -21.26
N LEU A 327 9.21 -0.99 -22.38
CA LEU A 327 8.68 -2.36 -22.47
C LEU A 327 9.79 -3.39 -22.30
N CYS A 328 10.95 -3.14 -22.90
CA CYS A 328 12.13 -4.00 -22.77
C CYS A 328 12.69 -4.02 -21.34
N PHE A 329 12.56 -2.90 -20.62
CA PHE A 329 12.85 -2.85 -19.19
C PHE A 329 11.85 -3.65 -18.34
N LEU A 330 10.58 -3.69 -18.73
CA LEU A 330 9.54 -4.46 -18.00
C LEU A 330 9.62 -5.95 -18.27
N ASP A 331 9.90 -6.35 -19.50
CA ASP A 331 9.95 -7.73 -19.94
C ASP A 331 11.13 -7.94 -20.89
N GLU A 332 12.12 -8.70 -20.40
CA GLU A 332 13.36 -8.95 -21.11
C GLU A 332 13.17 -9.80 -22.38
N GLU A 333 12.07 -10.55 -22.49
CA GLU A 333 11.77 -11.33 -23.70
C GLU A 333 11.51 -10.43 -24.92
N ASN A 334 11.12 -9.17 -24.69
CA ASN A 334 10.94 -8.18 -25.77
C ASN A 334 12.26 -7.56 -26.27
N LYS A 335 13.43 -7.92 -25.70
CA LYS A 335 14.74 -7.43 -26.16
C LYS A 335 15.04 -7.76 -27.62
N SER A 336 14.45 -8.82 -28.16
CA SER A 336 14.59 -9.24 -29.57
C SER A 336 14.02 -8.24 -30.59
N ASN A 337 13.17 -7.30 -30.16
CA ASN A 337 12.56 -6.30 -31.02
C ASN A 337 13.35 -4.99 -31.15
N LEU A 338 14.34 -4.77 -30.29
CA LEU A 338 15.32 -3.68 -30.44
C LEU A 338 16.39 -4.10 -31.46
N SER A 339 17.00 -3.14 -32.15
CA SER A 339 18.22 -3.43 -32.90
C SER A 339 19.20 -4.15 -31.96
N LEU A 340 19.66 -5.34 -32.36
CA LEU A 340 20.31 -6.38 -31.55
C LEU A 340 21.51 -5.93 -30.68
N ASN A 341 21.92 -4.66 -30.76
CA ASN A 341 23.10 -4.09 -30.12
C ASN A 341 22.84 -2.86 -29.22
N PHE A 342 21.60 -2.40 -29.01
CA PHE A 342 21.34 -1.18 -28.23
C PHE A 342 20.96 -1.43 -26.76
N ASN A 343 21.57 -0.68 -25.84
CA ASN A 343 21.31 -0.77 -24.40
C ASN A 343 20.07 0.05 -24.02
N TYR A 344 18.96 -0.63 -23.68
CA TYR A 344 17.71 0.02 -23.26
C TYR A 344 17.86 0.84 -21.97
N GLU A 345 18.78 0.50 -21.05
CA GLU A 345 19.04 1.32 -19.85
C GLU A 345 19.58 2.70 -20.28
N GLN A 346 20.48 2.72 -21.28
CA GLN A 346 21.00 3.98 -21.82
C GLN A 346 19.89 4.81 -22.48
N ALA A 347 18.99 4.16 -23.23
CA ALA A 347 17.81 4.82 -23.82
C ALA A 347 16.93 5.50 -22.73
N ILE A 348 16.72 4.81 -21.60
CA ILE A 348 15.94 5.35 -20.48
C ILE A 348 16.65 6.57 -19.89
N ILE A 349 17.95 6.47 -19.61
CA ILE A 349 18.74 7.58 -19.07
C ILE A 349 18.70 8.79 -20.01
N ASP A 350 18.92 8.56 -21.29
CA ASP A 350 18.95 9.58 -22.34
C ASP A 350 17.60 10.30 -22.48
N TYR A 351 16.51 9.53 -22.50
CA TYR A 351 15.16 10.09 -22.56
C TYR A 351 14.83 10.89 -21.28
N LEU A 352 15.14 10.34 -20.10
CA LEU A 352 14.92 11.01 -18.82
C LEU A 352 15.75 12.30 -18.71
N LYS A 353 16.96 12.31 -19.24
CA LYS A 353 17.81 13.51 -19.30
C LYS A 353 17.17 14.58 -20.17
N LYS A 354 16.68 14.24 -21.37
CA LYS A 354 16.03 15.20 -22.28
C LYS A 354 14.71 15.76 -21.73
N ILE A 355 13.83 14.91 -21.21
CA ILE A 355 12.59 15.40 -20.58
C ILE A 355 12.89 16.15 -19.28
N GLY A 356 13.94 15.77 -18.56
CA GLY A 356 14.40 16.46 -17.35
C GLY A 356 14.92 17.87 -17.61
N GLU A 357 15.70 18.07 -18.67
CA GLU A 357 16.12 19.40 -19.16
C GLU A 357 14.90 20.28 -19.45
N LEU A 358 13.87 19.72 -20.11
CA LEU A 358 12.62 20.43 -20.38
C LEU A 358 11.87 20.76 -19.09
N ILE A 359 11.71 19.81 -18.17
CA ILE A 359 11.05 20.01 -16.87
C ILE A 359 11.74 21.14 -16.10
N LYS A 360 13.06 21.04 -15.92
CA LYS A 360 13.89 22.05 -15.24
C LYS A 360 13.65 23.43 -15.85
N SER A 361 13.74 23.55 -17.17
CA SER A 361 13.53 24.82 -17.85
C SER A 361 12.09 25.35 -17.72
N THR A 362 11.09 24.47 -17.70
CA THR A 362 9.66 24.82 -17.64
C THR A 362 9.29 25.30 -16.24
N VAL A 363 9.59 24.50 -15.22
CA VAL A 363 9.21 24.83 -13.84
C VAL A 363 10.00 26.05 -13.35
N LEU A 364 11.31 26.10 -13.57
CA LEU A 364 12.14 27.22 -13.11
C LEU A 364 11.84 28.54 -13.82
N LYS A 365 11.23 28.53 -15.02
CA LYS A 365 10.73 29.74 -15.70
C LYS A 365 9.33 30.13 -15.21
N LYS A 366 8.40 29.18 -15.14
CA LYS A 366 6.97 29.44 -14.89
C LYS A 366 6.64 29.62 -13.40
N THR A 367 7.45 29.10 -12.48
CA THR A 367 7.16 29.14 -11.05
C THR A 367 8.01 30.12 -10.26
N ARG A 368 8.76 31.02 -10.90
CA ARG A 368 9.53 32.08 -10.20
C ARG A 368 8.58 32.95 -9.36
N PRO A 369 8.60 32.87 -8.02
CA PRO A 369 8.05 33.91 -7.18
C PRO A 369 9.06 35.05 -7.09
N GLU A 370 8.59 36.24 -6.73
CA GLU A 370 9.42 37.40 -6.38
C GLU A 370 10.48 37.00 -5.33
N ASN A 371 11.76 37.03 -5.71
CA ASN A 371 12.95 36.98 -4.82
C ASN A 371 13.35 35.67 -4.09
N SER A 372 13.04 34.46 -4.58
CA SER A 372 13.76 33.25 -4.09
C SER A 372 14.24 32.34 -5.21
N GLU A 373 15.55 32.08 -5.25
CA GLU A 373 16.18 31.10 -6.12
C GLU A 373 15.70 29.69 -5.70
N ILE A 374 15.12 28.95 -6.65
CA ILE A 374 14.68 27.56 -6.45
C ILE A 374 15.82 26.67 -6.96
N ASP A 375 16.45 25.92 -6.06
CA ASP A 375 17.36 24.85 -6.44
C ASP A 375 16.53 23.63 -6.81
N PHE A 376 16.63 23.18 -8.06
CA PHE A 376 15.84 22.07 -8.56
C PHE A 376 16.10 20.79 -7.75
N LEU A 377 17.35 20.48 -7.44
CA LEU A 377 17.71 19.22 -6.79
C LEU A 377 17.36 19.20 -5.30
N ARG A 378 17.20 20.37 -4.67
CA ARG A 378 16.90 20.48 -3.23
C ARG A 378 15.45 20.82 -2.93
N ASN A 379 14.82 21.65 -3.77
CA ASN A 379 13.49 22.22 -3.50
C ASN A 379 12.36 21.57 -4.32
N VAL A 380 12.66 20.65 -5.22
CA VAL A 380 11.66 19.94 -6.03
C VAL A 380 11.53 18.50 -5.55
N LEU A 381 10.30 18.08 -5.28
CA LEU A 381 9.94 16.68 -5.09
C LEU A 381 9.44 16.10 -6.40
N ILE A 382 10.07 15.04 -6.88
CA ILE A 382 9.64 14.30 -8.08
C ILE A 382 8.83 13.07 -7.65
N ILE A 383 7.59 12.99 -8.09
CA ILE A 383 6.76 11.78 -8.03
C ILE A 383 6.87 11.03 -9.35
N PHE A 384 7.32 9.78 -9.28
CA PHE A 384 7.56 8.98 -10.48
C PHE A 384 6.66 7.72 -10.46
N PRO A 385 5.58 7.71 -11.27
CA PRO A 385 4.73 6.54 -11.42
C PRO A 385 5.47 5.36 -12.06
N ILE A 386 5.30 4.17 -11.48
CA ILE A 386 5.88 2.91 -11.95
C ILE A 386 4.79 1.84 -12.12
N PRO A 387 4.99 0.81 -12.96
CA PRO A 387 4.07 -0.31 -13.00
C PRO A 387 3.91 -0.99 -11.64
N SER A 388 2.71 -1.47 -11.34
CA SER A 388 2.34 -2.04 -10.03
C SER A 388 3.13 -3.29 -9.67
N LYS A 389 3.51 -4.11 -10.65
CA LYS A 389 4.23 -5.39 -10.47
C LYS A 389 5.72 -5.28 -10.83
N LEU A 390 6.41 -4.32 -10.21
CA LEU A 390 7.84 -4.10 -10.44
C LEU A 390 8.69 -4.69 -9.31
N SER A 391 9.74 -5.44 -9.64
CA SER A 391 10.66 -5.99 -8.64
C SER A 391 11.46 -4.89 -7.94
N HIS A 392 11.97 -5.19 -6.74
CA HIS A 392 12.79 -4.25 -5.98
C HIS A 392 14.07 -3.84 -6.73
N GLN A 393 14.70 -4.77 -7.46
CA GLN A 393 15.87 -4.48 -8.31
C GLN A 393 15.53 -3.48 -9.43
N LYS A 394 14.36 -3.63 -10.07
CA LYS A 394 13.92 -2.70 -11.11
C LYS A 394 13.57 -1.33 -10.54
N LYS A 395 13.00 -1.24 -9.33
CA LYS A 395 12.80 0.05 -8.63
C LYS A 395 14.13 0.77 -8.37
N ALA A 396 15.14 0.05 -7.87
CA ALA A 396 16.49 0.62 -7.69
C ALA A 396 17.12 1.04 -9.03
N ALA A 397 16.96 0.24 -10.09
CA ALA A 397 17.43 0.61 -11.43
C ALA A 397 16.79 1.92 -11.95
N ILE A 398 15.52 2.19 -11.62
CA ILE A 398 14.87 3.47 -11.92
C ILE A 398 15.57 4.61 -11.17
N ARG A 399 15.85 4.47 -9.86
CA ARG A 399 16.57 5.51 -9.09
C ARG A 399 17.95 5.79 -9.69
N LYS A 400 18.69 4.74 -10.06
CA LYS A 400 19.96 4.84 -10.78
C LYS A 400 19.82 5.59 -12.11
N CYS A 401 18.81 5.30 -12.91
CA CYS A 401 18.55 6.01 -14.16
C CYS A 401 18.23 7.50 -13.90
N MET A 402 17.41 7.81 -12.90
CA MET A 402 17.05 9.18 -12.51
C MET A 402 18.27 9.97 -12.01
N CYS A 403 19.16 9.33 -11.25
CA CYS A 403 20.43 9.92 -10.79
C CYS A 403 21.35 10.21 -11.97
N LYS A 404 21.56 9.24 -12.88
CA LYS A 404 22.38 9.42 -14.09
C LYS A 404 21.80 10.45 -15.06
N ALA A 405 20.48 10.62 -15.07
CA ALA A 405 19.77 11.66 -15.83
C ALA A 405 19.82 13.04 -15.14
N GLU A 406 20.53 13.16 -14.01
CA GLU A 406 20.72 14.40 -13.24
C GLU A 406 19.38 14.98 -12.72
N LEU A 407 18.38 14.13 -12.47
CA LEU A 407 17.09 14.54 -11.90
C LEU A 407 17.08 14.53 -10.36
N ILE A 408 18.00 13.78 -9.75
CA ILE A 408 18.24 13.68 -8.31
C ILE A 408 19.74 13.64 -8.02
N GLU A 409 20.14 13.98 -6.78
CA GLU A 409 21.56 14.05 -6.38
C GLU A 409 22.21 12.67 -6.15
N SER A 410 21.43 11.70 -5.67
CA SER A 410 21.87 10.34 -5.34
C SER A 410 20.75 9.33 -5.52
N GLU A 411 21.07 8.04 -5.62
CA GLU A 411 20.08 6.96 -5.74
C GLU A 411 19.14 6.90 -4.52
N ASP A 412 19.64 7.24 -3.33
CA ASP A 412 18.86 7.25 -2.08
C ASP A 412 18.15 8.59 -1.81
N SER A 413 18.13 9.51 -2.78
CA SER A 413 17.53 10.82 -2.60
C SER A 413 16.04 10.72 -2.27
N GLU A 414 15.65 11.32 -1.13
CA GLU A 414 14.25 11.46 -0.70
C GLU A 414 13.43 12.40 -1.61
N LYS A 415 14.10 13.12 -2.52
CA LYS A 415 13.48 14.01 -3.52
C LYS A 415 12.85 13.24 -4.69
N LEU A 416 13.00 11.92 -4.72
CA LEU A 416 12.26 11.03 -5.61
C LEU A 416 11.35 10.12 -4.79
N GLN A 417 10.06 10.13 -5.10
CA GLN A 417 9.10 9.21 -4.50
C GLN A 417 8.40 8.42 -5.59
N LEU A 418 8.34 7.11 -5.39
CA LEU A 418 7.66 6.22 -6.31
C LEU A 418 6.20 6.03 -5.89
N ILE A 419 5.31 5.98 -6.88
CA ILE A 419 3.92 5.55 -6.72
C ILE A 419 3.62 4.56 -7.84
N THR A 420 2.66 3.66 -7.69
CA THR A 420 2.23 2.86 -8.84
C THR A 420 1.37 3.69 -9.81
N GLU A 421 1.47 3.43 -11.11
CA GLU A 421 0.65 4.08 -12.14
C GLU A 421 -0.85 3.89 -11.84
N ILE A 422 -1.22 2.69 -11.40
CA ILE A 422 -2.61 2.35 -11.09
C ILE A 422 -3.12 3.03 -9.80
N GLU A 423 -2.27 3.24 -8.79
CA GLU A 423 -2.63 4.05 -7.61
C GLU A 423 -2.80 5.52 -7.95
N ALA A 424 -1.88 6.07 -8.75
CA ALA A 424 -1.98 7.44 -9.24
C ALA A 424 -3.29 7.63 -10.02
N ALA A 425 -3.62 6.71 -10.93
CA ALA A 425 -4.89 6.71 -11.63
C ALA A 425 -6.09 6.66 -10.68
N ALA A 426 -6.03 5.84 -9.62
CA ALA A 426 -7.10 5.73 -8.64
C ALA A 426 -7.32 7.02 -7.83
N ILE A 427 -6.25 7.73 -7.46
CA ILE A 427 -6.33 9.04 -6.81
C ILE A 427 -7.07 10.04 -7.70
N LYS A 428 -6.79 10.05 -9.01
CA LYS A 428 -7.54 10.92 -9.94
C LYS A 428 -9.01 10.53 -10.04
N CYS A 429 -9.31 9.23 -10.14
CA CYS A 429 -10.68 8.73 -10.23
C CYS A 429 -11.49 9.02 -8.96
N MET A 430 -10.86 8.95 -7.79
CA MET A 430 -11.45 9.34 -6.52
C MET A 430 -11.91 10.80 -6.52
N LYS A 431 -11.10 11.73 -7.05
CA LYS A 431 -11.51 13.14 -7.14
C LYS A 431 -12.72 13.32 -8.05
N ILE A 432 -12.74 12.65 -9.20
CA ILE A 432 -13.89 12.66 -10.13
C ILE A 432 -15.12 12.09 -9.43
N MET A 433 -14.97 10.99 -8.68
CA MET A 433 -16.07 10.42 -7.92
C MET A 433 -16.63 11.43 -6.92
N LYS A 434 -15.79 12.11 -6.14
CA LYS A 434 -16.22 13.16 -5.19
C LYS A 434 -16.90 14.35 -5.88
N GLU A 435 -16.47 14.73 -7.08
CA GLU A 435 -17.12 15.78 -7.88
C GLU A 435 -18.51 15.36 -8.36
N VAL A 436 -18.67 14.10 -8.79
CA VAL A 436 -19.95 13.55 -9.27
C VAL A 436 -20.92 13.25 -8.11
N THR A 437 -20.41 12.89 -6.93
CA THR A 437 -21.23 12.53 -5.74
C THR A 437 -21.28 13.60 -4.65
N GLY A 438 -20.63 14.76 -4.80
CA GLY A 438 -20.58 15.80 -3.78
C GLY A 438 -21.95 16.44 -3.45
N PRO A 439 -22.02 17.38 -2.47
CA PRO A 439 -23.26 18.03 -2.06
C PRO A 439 -24.00 18.81 -3.17
N GLU A 440 -23.32 19.20 -4.24
CA GLU A 440 -23.95 19.77 -5.45
C GLU A 440 -24.59 18.69 -6.37
N GLY A 441 -24.22 17.42 -6.21
CA GLY A 441 -24.72 16.24 -6.94
C GLY A 441 -25.71 15.35 -6.17
N GLY A 442 -26.05 15.69 -4.92
CA GLY A 442 -27.23 15.17 -4.21
C GLY A 442 -27.16 13.76 -3.58
N ALA A 443 -26.00 13.09 -3.52
CA ALA A 443 -25.88 11.77 -2.89
C ALA A 443 -24.80 11.74 -1.80
N ILE A 444 -25.13 11.28 -0.60
CA ILE A 444 -24.14 10.96 0.44
C ILE A 444 -23.15 9.94 -0.16
N ILE A 445 -21.84 10.18 0.01
CA ILE A 445 -20.78 9.21 -0.34
C ILE A 445 -21.09 7.93 0.45
N LYS A 446 -21.77 6.97 -0.18
CA LYS A 446 -21.77 5.61 0.31
C LYS A 446 -20.37 5.07 0.04
N GLU A 447 -19.83 4.33 1.00
CA GLU A 447 -18.62 3.54 0.86
C GLU A 447 -18.79 2.55 -0.31
N SER A 448 -18.55 3.02 -1.53
CA SER A 448 -18.76 2.26 -2.75
C SER A 448 -17.41 1.80 -3.28
N ASP A 449 -17.34 0.51 -3.60
CA ASP A 449 -16.20 -0.03 -4.32
C ASP A 449 -16.25 0.43 -5.77
N PHE A 450 -15.08 0.74 -6.32
CA PHE A 450 -14.91 1.05 -7.73
C PHE A 450 -13.65 0.41 -8.27
N LEU A 451 -13.72 0.02 -9.54
CA LEU A 451 -12.61 -0.54 -10.27
C LEU A 451 -11.99 0.55 -11.15
N VAL A 452 -10.66 0.65 -11.16
CA VAL A 452 -9.94 1.49 -12.10
C VAL A 452 -9.19 0.59 -13.07
N VAL A 453 -9.32 0.85 -14.36
CA VAL A 453 -8.66 0.12 -15.45
C VAL A 453 -7.80 1.12 -16.21
N ASN A 454 -6.49 1.05 -16.01
CA ASN A 454 -5.52 1.84 -16.76
C ASN A 454 -5.17 1.13 -18.06
N CYS A 455 -5.85 1.49 -19.15
CA CYS A 455 -5.63 0.98 -20.49
C CYS A 455 -4.48 1.75 -21.17
N GLY A 456 -3.25 1.46 -20.74
CA GLY A 456 -2.02 2.10 -21.20
C GLY A 456 -1.57 1.69 -22.61
N GLY A 457 -0.39 2.19 -23.00
CA GLY A 457 0.24 1.88 -24.28
C GLY A 457 0.75 0.43 -24.35
N GLY A 458 1.59 0.03 -23.40
CA GLY A 458 2.13 -1.34 -23.33
C GLY A 458 1.45 -2.23 -22.29
N ILE A 459 1.04 -1.65 -21.16
CA ILE A 459 0.53 -2.38 -20.00
C ILE A 459 -0.91 -1.96 -19.70
N VAL A 460 -1.73 -2.93 -19.29
CA VAL A 460 -3.05 -2.70 -18.72
C VAL A 460 -3.00 -3.10 -17.25
N GLU A 461 -3.37 -2.17 -16.37
CA GLU A 461 -3.37 -2.38 -14.92
C GLU A 461 -4.74 -2.10 -14.32
N LEU A 462 -5.11 -2.87 -13.29
CA LEU A 462 -6.39 -2.75 -12.63
C LEU A 462 -6.22 -2.77 -11.11
N THR A 463 -6.97 -1.89 -10.43
CA THR A 463 -7.07 -1.85 -8.97
C THR A 463 -8.52 -1.69 -8.54
N LEU A 464 -8.95 -2.51 -7.58
CA LEU A 464 -10.25 -2.41 -6.94
C LEU A 464 -10.09 -1.66 -5.62
N ARG A 465 -10.79 -0.53 -5.50
CA ARG A 465 -10.60 0.41 -4.39
C ARG A 465 -11.94 0.75 -3.74
N ARG A 466 -11.88 1.05 -2.45
CA ARG A 466 -12.96 1.66 -1.67
C ARG A 466 -12.55 3.05 -1.23
N LEU A 467 -13.48 3.98 -1.30
CA LEU A 467 -13.33 5.30 -0.71
C LEU A 467 -13.86 5.28 0.73
N ILE A 468 -12.99 5.52 1.71
CA ILE A 468 -13.35 5.70 3.12
C ILE A 468 -12.97 7.12 3.52
N GLY A 469 -13.97 7.95 3.78
CA GLY A 469 -13.78 9.39 3.95
C GLY A 469 -13.12 10.02 2.72
N ASP A 470 -11.88 10.49 2.89
CA ASP A 470 -11.07 11.06 1.81
C ASP A 470 -9.92 10.17 1.33
N LYS A 471 -9.82 8.92 1.82
CA LYS A 471 -8.71 8.01 1.58
C LYS A 471 -9.11 6.75 0.81
N LEU A 472 -8.11 6.15 0.16
CA LEU A 472 -8.26 4.94 -0.65
C LEU A 472 -7.79 3.70 0.08
N VAL A 473 -8.67 2.71 0.12
CA VAL A 473 -8.42 1.36 0.60
C VAL A 473 -8.40 0.39 -0.56
N GLU A 474 -7.35 -0.43 -0.65
CA GLU A 474 -7.25 -1.50 -1.65
C GLU A 474 -8.03 -2.75 -1.21
N LYS A 475 -8.85 -3.31 -2.09
CA LYS A 475 -9.68 -4.49 -1.77
C LYS A 475 -9.14 -5.80 -2.32
N SER A 476 -8.23 -5.76 -3.27
CA SER A 476 -7.63 -6.93 -3.91
C SER A 476 -6.22 -6.59 -4.41
N SER A 477 -5.38 -7.61 -4.57
CA SER A 477 -4.10 -7.41 -5.26
C SER A 477 -4.33 -6.91 -6.69
N ASN A 478 -3.47 -6.00 -7.15
CA ASN A 478 -3.57 -5.43 -8.49
C ASN A 478 -3.42 -6.49 -9.58
N SER A 479 -4.25 -6.37 -10.62
CA SER A 479 -4.10 -7.13 -11.87
C SER A 479 -3.30 -6.31 -12.86
N SER A 480 -2.43 -6.97 -13.62
CA SER A 480 -1.57 -6.30 -14.60
C SER A 480 -1.21 -7.28 -15.71
N LYS A 481 -1.25 -6.83 -16.97
CA LYS A 481 -0.90 -7.62 -18.14
C LYS A 481 -0.34 -6.77 -19.27
N LEU A 482 0.58 -7.34 -20.05
CA LEU A 482 1.11 -6.74 -21.27
C LEU A 482 0.12 -6.93 -22.45
N CYS A 483 -0.98 -6.20 -22.41
CA CYS A 483 -2.02 -6.19 -23.46
C CYS A 483 -2.51 -4.77 -23.76
N GLY A 484 -1.61 -3.78 -23.73
CA GLY A 484 -1.93 -2.39 -24.06
C GLY A 484 -2.17 -2.14 -25.56
N SER A 485 -2.38 -0.87 -25.90
CA SER A 485 -2.62 -0.39 -27.27
C SER A 485 -1.61 -0.93 -28.31
N ILE A 486 -0.33 -1.06 -27.97
CA ILE A 486 0.72 -1.49 -28.92
C ILE A 486 0.53 -2.92 -29.42
N TYR A 487 -0.22 -3.76 -28.71
CA TYR A 487 -0.46 -5.14 -29.13
C TYR A 487 -1.44 -5.19 -30.31
N ILE A 488 -2.29 -4.17 -30.47
CA ILE A 488 -3.10 -3.99 -31.69
C ILE A 488 -2.20 -3.65 -32.87
N ASP A 489 -1.11 -2.89 -32.64
CA ASP A 489 -0.14 -2.55 -33.68
C ASP A 489 0.66 -3.79 -34.12
N LYS A 490 0.95 -4.70 -33.19
CA LYS A 490 1.54 -6.01 -33.48
C LYS A 490 0.61 -6.88 -34.34
N GLU A 491 -0.68 -6.96 -34.00
CA GLU A 491 -1.66 -7.69 -34.83
C GLU A 491 -1.80 -7.08 -36.23
N PHE A 492 -1.70 -5.75 -36.36
CA PHE A 492 -1.64 -5.09 -37.67
C PHE A 492 -0.39 -5.51 -38.47
N LEU A 493 0.79 -5.54 -37.84
CA LEU A 493 2.01 -6.02 -38.51
C LEU A 493 1.90 -7.49 -38.92
N GLU A 494 1.27 -8.34 -38.11
CA GLU A 494 0.98 -9.74 -38.47
C GLU A 494 -0.01 -9.85 -39.65
N PHE A 495 -0.99 -8.95 -39.72
CA PHE A 495 -1.87 -8.85 -40.88
C PHE A 495 -1.11 -8.46 -42.15
N ILE A 496 -0.24 -7.44 -42.09
CA ILE A 496 0.57 -7.04 -43.25
C ILE A 496 1.57 -8.15 -43.61
N SER A 497 2.18 -8.82 -42.64
CA SER A 497 3.06 -9.98 -42.82
C SER A 497 2.40 -11.08 -43.68
N LYS A 498 1.10 -11.35 -43.49
CA LYS A 498 0.33 -12.28 -44.34
C LYS A 498 0.09 -11.76 -45.77
N LYS A 499 0.18 -10.45 -46.01
CA LYS A 499 0.00 -9.82 -47.33
C LYS A 499 1.31 -9.68 -48.11
N VAL A 500 2.45 -9.56 -47.43
CA VAL A 500 3.76 -9.31 -48.08
C VAL A 500 4.80 -10.43 -47.87
N GLY A 501 4.55 -11.34 -46.93
CA GLY A 501 5.48 -12.36 -46.45
C GLY A 501 6.28 -11.92 -45.22
N THR A 502 6.52 -12.85 -44.28
CA THR A 502 7.22 -12.59 -43.01
C THR A 502 8.61 -11.96 -43.20
N ASN A 503 9.41 -12.48 -44.13
CA ASN A 503 10.73 -11.93 -44.44
C ASN A 503 10.70 -10.44 -44.83
N ALA A 504 9.59 -9.96 -45.43
CA ALA A 504 9.50 -8.56 -45.82
C ALA A 504 9.45 -7.64 -44.60
N ILE A 505 8.70 -8.02 -43.56
CA ILE A 505 8.60 -7.27 -42.30
C ILE A 505 9.92 -7.33 -41.53
N GLU A 506 10.56 -8.50 -41.45
CA GLU A 506 11.86 -8.65 -40.80
C GLU A 506 12.94 -7.77 -41.45
N ASN A 507 13.00 -7.73 -42.79
CA ASN A 507 13.94 -6.88 -43.52
C ASN A 507 13.64 -5.38 -43.33
N LEU A 508 12.37 -4.99 -43.24
CA LEU A 508 12.00 -3.61 -42.90
C LEU A 508 12.44 -3.25 -41.48
N GLN A 509 12.22 -4.13 -40.52
CA GLN A 509 12.63 -3.90 -39.13
C GLN A 509 14.14 -3.73 -39.00
N GLU A 510 14.93 -4.52 -39.74
CA GLU A 510 16.39 -4.44 -39.72
C GLU A 510 16.95 -3.25 -40.51
N LYS A 511 16.42 -2.96 -41.70
CA LYS A 511 17.07 -2.06 -42.69
C LYS A 511 16.34 -0.74 -42.91
N HIS A 512 15.05 -0.67 -42.60
CA HIS A 512 14.18 0.47 -42.91
C HIS A 512 13.13 0.70 -41.81
N TYR A 513 13.58 0.72 -40.55
CA TYR A 513 12.69 0.84 -39.39
C TYR A 513 11.84 2.11 -39.41
N ASP A 514 12.34 3.22 -39.98
CA ASP A 514 11.56 4.45 -40.14
C ASP A 514 10.31 4.26 -41.01
N GLN A 515 10.41 3.49 -42.09
CA GLN A 515 9.24 3.21 -42.93
C GLN A 515 8.28 2.23 -42.26
N LEU A 516 8.80 1.26 -41.51
CA LEU A 516 7.97 0.38 -40.69
C LEU A 516 7.20 1.19 -39.63
N GLN A 517 7.89 2.06 -38.90
CA GLN A 517 7.30 2.94 -37.90
C GLN A 517 6.28 3.91 -38.52
N TYR A 518 6.60 4.51 -39.67
CA TYR A 518 5.67 5.39 -40.37
C TYR A 518 4.41 4.63 -40.80
N MET A 519 4.54 3.42 -41.36
CA MET A 519 3.40 2.58 -41.73
C MET A 519 2.48 2.28 -40.53
N VAL A 520 3.04 1.91 -39.38
CA VAL A 520 2.27 1.70 -38.14
C VAL A 520 1.60 3.00 -37.67
N THR A 521 2.30 4.13 -37.80
CA THR A 521 1.77 5.45 -37.44
C THR A 521 0.57 5.84 -38.31
N GLU A 522 0.63 5.59 -39.61
CA GLU A 522 -0.50 5.85 -40.52
C GLU A 522 -1.68 4.91 -40.24
N PHE A 523 -1.44 3.61 -39.99
CA PHE A 523 -2.48 2.71 -39.52
C PHE A 523 -3.14 3.22 -38.23
N CYS A 524 -2.34 3.72 -37.28
CA CYS A 524 -2.88 4.27 -36.04
C CYS A 524 -3.84 5.43 -36.29
N LYS A 525 -3.45 6.38 -37.15
CA LYS A 525 -4.24 7.59 -37.46
C LYS A 525 -5.48 7.29 -38.28
N GLU A 526 -5.33 6.53 -39.36
CA GLU A 526 -6.37 6.36 -40.38
C GLU A 526 -7.35 5.23 -40.03
N VAL A 527 -6.94 4.27 -39.20
CA VAL A 527 -7.74 3.07 -38.91
C VAL A 527 -7.98 2.92 -37.42
N LYS A 528 -6.93 2.69 -36.63
CA LYS A 528 -7.04 2.26 -35.22
C LYS A 528 -7.76 3.27 -34.33
N LEU A 529 -7.39 4.55 -34.41
CA LEU A 529 -7.97 5.61 -33.58
C LEU A 529 -9.40 5.96 -33.98
N LEU A 530 -9.77 5.68 -35.24
CA LEU A 530 -11.12 5.93 -35.78
C LEU A 530 -12.05 4.72 -35.64
N PHE A 531 -11.53 3.56 -35.22
CA PHE A 531 -12.30 2.34 -35.11
C PHE A 531 -13.28 2.37 -33.92
N THR A 532 -14.56 2.38 -34.26
CA THR A 532 -15.70 2.42 -33.32
C THR A 532 -16.46 1.10 -33.24
N GLY A 533 -16.15 0.13 -34.12
CA GLY A 533 -16.98 -1.06 -34.35
C GLY A 533 -17.95 -0.92 -35.53
N ASP A 534 -17.91 0.19 -36.27
CA ASP A 534 -18.70 0.34 -37.49
C ASP A 534 -18.13 -0.51 -38.63
N LYS A 535 -19.02 -1.09 -39.46
CA LYS A 535 -18.65 -1.84 -40.67
C LYS A 535 -18.12 -0.91 -41.76
N LYS A 536 -16.84 -0.55 -41.66
CA LYS A 536 -16.09 0.27 -42.62
C LYS A 536 -14.92 -0.52 -43.18
N THR A 537 -14.54 -0.15 -44.39
CA THR A 537 -13.33 -0.62 -45.05
C THR A 537 -12.35 0.54 -45.14
N TYR A 538 -11.06 0.24 -44.99
CA TYR A 538 -9.96 1.18 -45.10
C TYR A 538 -9.00 0.71 -46.18
N GLU A 539 -8.21 1.62 -46.72
CA GLU A 539 -7.18 1.30 -47.71
C GLU A 539 -5.86 1.92 -47.27
N LEU A 540 -4.79 1.13 -47.34
CA LEU A 540 -3.42 1.60 -47.14
C LEU A 540 -2.62 1.35 -48.41
N ASN A 541 -2.06 2.41 -48.99
CA ASN A 541 -1.15 2.28 -50.12
C ASN A 541 0.28 2.05 -49.61
N LEU A 542 0.78 0.83 -49.76
CA LEU A 542 2.11 0.44 -49.29
C LEU A 542 3.24 1.11 -50.07
N GLU A 543 3.02 1.44 -51.34
CA GLU A 543 4.00 2.15 -52.16
C GLU A 543 4.21 3.58 -51.67
N ASP A 544 3.16 4.23 -51.17
CA ASP A 544 3.21 5.59 -50.62
C ASP A 544 3.82 5.65 -49.21
N ILE A 545 3.42 4.73 -48.33
CA ILE A 545 3.78 4.79 -46.89
C ILE A 545 5.02 3.96 -46.56
N CYS A 546 5.35 2.94 -47.35
CA CYS A 546 6.48 2.04 -47.12
C CYS A 546 7.12 1.58 -48.44
N PRO A 547 7.63 2.48 -49.31
CA PRO A 547 8.09 2.14 -50.66
C PRO A 547 9.17 1.06 -50.70
N ASN A 548 10.01 0.95 -49.66
CA ASN A 548 11.09 -0.04 -49.59
C ASN A 548 10.57 -1.46 -49.33
N ILE A 549 9.30 -1.66 -48.95
CA ILE A 549 8.73 -3.01 -48.78
C ILE A 549 8.75 -3.81 -50.08
N LYS A 550 8.62 -3.12 -51.22
CA LYS A 550 8.54 -3.70 -52.56
C LYS A 550 9.74 -4.58 -52.93
N GLN A 551 10.91 -4.29 -52.36
CA GLN A 551 12.14 -5.04 -52.63
C GLN A 551 12.24 -6.35 -51.82
N TYR A 552 11.40 -6.54 -50.81
CA TYR A 552 11.44 -7.70 -49.92
C TYR A 552 10.18 -8.58 -49.96
N VAL A 553 9.13 -8.13 -50.65
CA VAL A 553 7.90 -8.91 -50.82
C VAL A 553 8.21 -10.25 -51.48
N ALA A 554 7.66 -11.32 -50.93
CA ALA A 554 7.81 -12.66 -51.48
C ALA A 554 7.16 -12.76 -52.88
N ASP A 555 7.81 -13.45 -53.82
CA ASP A 555 7.32 -13.60 -55.20
C ASP A 555 5.88 -14.10 -55.27
N SER A 556 5.47 -14.98 -54.36
CA SER A 556 4.10 -15.52 -54.28
C SER A 556 3.01 -14.50 -53.94
N HIS A 557 3.37 -13.34 -53.40
CA HIS A 557 2.44 -12.28 -52.98
C HIS A 557 2.51 -11.05 -53.90
N LYS A 558 3.59 -10.94 -54.68
CA LYS A 558 3.92 -9.76 -55.47
C LYS A 558 2.94 -9.49 -56.60
N ASP A 559 2.52 -10.51 -57.34
CA ASP A 559 1.60 -10.37 -58.47
C ASP A 559 0.24 -9.75 -58.05
N GLU A 560 -0.28 -10.15 -56.88
CA GLU A 560 -1.55 -9.62 -56.36
C GLU A 560 -1.40 -8.14 -55.93
N LEU A 561 -0.30 -7.82 -55.24
CA LEU A 561 -0.02 -6.46 -54.80
C LEU A 561 0.22 -5.51 -55.98
N GLU A 562 0.97 -5.93 -57.00
CA GLU A 562 1.20 -5.12 -58.21
C GLU A 562 -0.10 -4.88 -58.97
N LYS A 563 -0.96 -5.90 -59.10
CA LYS A 563 -2.27 -5.77 -59.75
C LYS A 563 -3.20 -4.78 -59.04
N ASN A 564 -3.09 -4.67 -57.72
CA ASN A 564 -3.88 -3.75 -56.89
C ASN A 564 -3.17 -2.41 -56.65
N GLU A 565 -2.12 -2.09 -57.43
CA GLU A 565 -1.35 -0.85 -57.30
C GLU A 565 -0.83 -0.62 -55.86
N TRP A 566 -0.40 -1.70 -55.20
CA TRP A 566 0.10 -1.75 -53.82
C TRP A 566 -0.89 -1.27 -52.76
N ASN A 567 -2.19 -1.18 -53.09
CA ASN A 567 -3.24 -0.90 -52.12
C ASN A 567 -3.62 -2.17 -51.36
N VAL A 568 -3.58 -2.09 -50.04
CA VAL A 568 -4.08 -3.14 -49.13
C VAL A 568 -5.41 -2.67 -48.56
N GLU A 569 -6.47 -3.38 -48.95
CA GLU A 569 -7.79 -3.24 -48.34
C GLU A 569 -7.77 -3.87 -46.94
N ILE A 570 -8.28 -3.13 -45.95
CA ILE A 570 -8.45 -3.57 -44.57
C ILE A 570 -9.94 -3.54 -44.26
N SER A 571 -10.55 -4.72 -44.18
CA SER A 571 -11.97 -4.84 -43.90
C SER A 571 -12.28 -4.63 -42.41
N TYR A 572 -13.56 -4.44 -42.09
CA TYR A 572 -14.04 -4.44 -40.71
C TYR A 572 -13.61 -5.69 -39.93
N GLU A 573 -13.71 -6.87 -40.54
CA GLU A 573 -13.35 -8.12 -39.86
C GLU A 573 -11.85 -8.21 -39.59
N ASP A 574 -11.01 -7.63 -40.47
CA ASP A 574 -9.57 -7.55 -40.25
C ASP A 574 -9.26 -6.67 -39.04
N VAL A 575 -9.78 -5.43 -38.99
CA VAL A 575 -9.56 -4.52 -37.85
C VAL A 575 -10.12 -5.13 -36.56
N LYS A 576 -11.31 -5.75 -36.62
CA LYS A 576 -11.90 -6.45 -35.49
C LYS A 576 -10.99 -7.58 -34.99
N SER A 577 -10.40 -8.37 -35.89
CA SER A 577 -9.47 -9.44 -35.52
C SER A 577 -8.19 -8.93 -34.86
N MET A 578 -7.76 -7.69 -35.16
CA MET A 578 -6.63 -7.05 -34.49
C MET A 578 -6.98 -6.55 -33.07
N PHE A 579 -8.22 -6.12 -32.84
CA PHE A 579 -8.65 -5.61 -31.54
C PHE A 579 -9.11 -6.70 -30.58
N ASP A 580 -9.87 -7.69 -31.07
CA ASP A 580 -10.56 -8.67 -30.24
C ASP A 580 -9.66 -9.44 -29.28
N PRO A 581 -8.46 -9.94 -29.67
CA PRO A 581 -7.60 -10.65 -28.74
C PRO A 581 -7.14 -9.77 -27.56
N ILE A 582 -7.00 -8.47 -27.77
CA ILE A 582 -6.55 -7.52 -26.75
C ILE A 582 -7.74 -7.14 -25.86
N VAL A 583 -8.89 -6.83 -26.47
CA VAL A 583 -10.13 -6.48 -25.76
C VAL A 583 -10.59 -7.63 -24.87
N GLU A 584 -10.55 -8.88 -25.35
CA GLU A 584 -10.95 -10.06 -24.57
C GLU A 584 -10.05 -10.26 -23.34
N GLN A 585 -8.74 -10.01 -23.47
CA GLN A 585 -7.84 -10.06 -22.32
C GLN A 585 -8.18 -8.99 -21.28
N ILE A 586 -8.54 -7.77 -21.70
CA ILE A 586 -8.95 -6.70 -20.79
C ILE A 586 -10.27 -7.08 -20.08
N ILE A 587 -11.26 -7.56 -20.82
CA ILE A 587 -12.53 -8.04 -20.26
C ILE A 587 -12.29 -9.14 -19.22
N GLN A 588 -11.41 -10.09 -19.52
CA GLN A 588 -11.10 -11.17 -18.58
C GLN A 588 -10.47 -10.63 -17.28
N LEU A 589 -9.54 -9.68 -17.36
CA LEU A 589 -8.95 -9.04 -16.17
C LEU A 589 -9.99 -8.29 -15.34
N ILE A 590 -10.92 -7.58 -15.99
CA ILE A 590 -12.02 -6.89 -15.31
C ILE A 590 -12.91 -7.91 -14.58
N ARG A 591 -13.30 -8.98 -15.26
CA ARG A 591 -14.12 -10.06 -14.70
C ARG A 591 -13.48 -10.68 -13.46
N GLU A 592 -12.18 -10.96 -13.52
CA GLU A 592 -11.41 -11.47 -12.39
C GLU A 592 -11.38 -10.52 -11.20
N GLN A 593 -11.18 -9.21 -11.43
CA GLN A 593 -11.16 -8.20 -10.37
C GLN A 593 -12.52 -8.00 -9.72
N LEU A 594 -13.61 -8.02 -10.51
CA LEU A 594 -14.97 -7.89 -9.98
C LEU A 594 -15.40 -9.07 -9.10
N ASN A 595 -14.75 -10.23 -9.21
CA ASN A 595 -15.02 -11.36 -8.31
C ASN A 595 -14.70 -11.04 -6.83
N PHE A 596 -13.80 -10.08 -6.57
CA PHE A 596 -13.44 -9.65 -5.21
C PHE A 596 -14.44 -8.69 -4.58
N SER A 597 -15.33 -8.07 -5.37
CA SER A 597 -16.38 -7.21 -4.83
C SER A 597 -17.65 -7.27 -5.67
N LYS A 598 -18.69 -7.87 -5.07
CA LYS A 598 -20.07 -7.83 -5.60
C LYS A 598 -20.72 -6.45 -5.45
N SER A 599 -20.17 -5.59 -4.60
CA SER A 599 -20.64 -4.22 -4.36
C SER A 599 -20.05 -3.18 -5.31
N CYS A 600 -19.10 -3.57 -6.17
CA CYS A 600 -18.50 -2.66 -7.14
C CYS A 600 -19.53 -2.19 -8.16
N SER A 601 -19.86 -0.89 -8.11
CA SER A 601 -20.88 -0.28 -8.96
C SER A 601 -20.31 0.44 -10.17
N THR A 602 -19.02 0.77 -10.15
CA THR A 602 -18.42 1.73 -11.09
C THR A 602 -17.09 1.22 -11.61
N ILE A 603 -16.86 1.34 -12.91
CA ILE A 603 -15.58 1.06 -13.56
C ILE A 603 -15.08 2.35 -14.22
N PHE A 604 -13.91 2.82 -13.80
CA PHE A 604 -13.21 3.91 -14.47
C PHE A 604 -12.26 3.37 -15.53
N LEU A 605 -12.36 3.85 -16.76
CA LEU A 605 -11.40 3.55 -17.82
C LEU A 605 -10.49 4.77 -18.03
N VAL A 606 -9.19 4.59 -17.81
CA VAL A 606 -8.17 5.62 -18.00
C VAL A 606 -7.06 5.15 -18.93
N GLY A 607 -6.10 6.02 -19.26
CA GLY A 607 -5.03 5.73 -20.22
C GLY A 607 -5.44 5.96 -21.67
N GLY A 608 -4.50 5.78 -22.60
CA GLY A 608 -4.71 6.14 -24.02
C GLY A 608 -5.76 5.27 -24.72
N LEU A 609 -5.72 3.95 -24.49
CA LEU A 609 -6.61 3.00 -25.16
C LEU A 609 -8.06 3.10 -24.64
N SER A 610 -8.27 3.64 -23.44
CA SER A 610 -9.63 3.89 -22.91
C SER A 610 -10.47 4.81 -23.79
N LYS A 611 -9.87 5.61 -24.68
CA LYS A 611 -10.59 6.46 -25.64
C LYS A 611 -11.23 5.68 -26.79
N SER A 612 -10.81 4.44 -27.03
CA SER A 612 -11.37 3.60 -28.09
C SER A 612 -12.85 3.35 -27.83
N LYS A 613 -13.69 3.78 -28.77
CA LYS A 613 -15.14 3.55 -28.70
C LYS A 613 -15.50 2.08 -28.85
N TYR A 614 -14.70 1.33 -29.61
CA TYR A 614 -14.86 -0.12 -29.68
C TYR A 614 -14.62 -0.79 -28.32
N LEU A 615 -13.53 -0.44 -27.61
CA LEU A 615 -13.26 -0.98 -26.27
C LEU A 615 -14.37 -0.60 -25.27
N GLN A 616 -14.80 0.67 -25.26
CA GLN A 616 -15.90 1.13 -24.40
C GLN A 616 -17.17 0.30 -24.64
N ALA A 617 -17.61 0.18 -25.89
CA ALA A 617 -18.81 -0.57 -26.24
C ALA A 617 -18.72 -2.05 -25.85
N ARG A 618 -17.56 -2.67 -26.03
CA ARG A 618 -17.33 -4.08 -25.64
C ARG A 618 -17.37 -4.28 -24.12
N ILE A 619 -16.83 -3.35 -23.34
CA ILE A 619 -16.91 -3.39 -21.87
C ILE A 619 -18.36 -3.16 -21.41
N GLU A 620 -19.06 -2.17 -21.99
CA GLU A 620 -20.46 -1.87 -21.67
C GLU A 620 -21.42 -3.03 -22.00
N GLN A 621 -21.10 -3.84 -23.02
CA GLN A 621 -21.87 -5.04 -23.36
C GLN A 621 -21.71 -6.17 -22.34
N GLU A 622 -20.52 -6.30 -21.75
CA GLU A 622 -20.18 -7.41 -20.84
C GLU A 622 -20.52 -7.12 -19.37
N PHE A 623 -20.48 -5.85 -18.97
CA PHE A 623 -20.54 -5.46 -17.56
C PHE A 623 -21.71 -4.51 -17.27
N GLN A 624 -22.41 -4.77 -16.15
CA GLN A 624 -23.56 -3.95 -15.72
C GLN A 624 -23.14 -2.70 -14.92
N GLN A 625 -21.86 -2.61 -14.54
CA GLN A 625 -21.31 -1.47 -13.83
C GLN A 625 -21.40 -0.18 -14.64
N HIS A 626 -21.50 0.95 -13.96
CA HIS A 626 -21.45 2.25 -14.61
C HIS A 626 -20.02 2.54 -15.09
N ILE A 627 -19.85 2.59 -16.41
CA ILE A 627 -18.55 2.85 -17.05
C ILE A 627 -18.31 4.36 -17.13
N ILE A 628 -17.20 4.83 -16.55
CA ILE A 628 -16.80 6.24 -16.56
C ILE A 628 -15.47 6.38 -17.28
N VAL A 629 -15.44 7.18 -18.33
CA VAL A 629 -14.19 7.63 -18.97
C VAL A 629 -13.98 9.10 -18.59
N PRO A 630 -12.95 9.44 -17.80
CA PRO A 630 -12.64 10.83 -17.49
C PRO A 630 -12.48 11.69 -18.74
N ARG A 631 -12.75 13.01 -18.63
CA ARG A 631 -12.58 13.95 -19.76
C ARG A 631 -11.18 13.92 -20.37
N GLN A 632 -10.16 13.77 -19.52
CA GLN A 632 -8.75 13.65 -19.91
C GLN A 632 -8.17 12.34 -19.36
N PRO A 633 -8.51 11.17 -19.95
CA PRO A 633 -8.12 9.88 -19.39
C PRO A 633 -6.62 9.62 -19.52
N LEU A 634 -5.97 10.27 -20.50
CA LEU A 634 -4.53 10.16 -20.76
C LEU A 634 -3.68 10.81 -19.66
N THR A 635 -4.23 11.76 -18.91
CA THR A 635 -3.52 12.51 -17.86
C THR A 635 -3.83 11.99 -16.45
N ALA A 636 -4.61 10.92 -16.31
CA ALA A 636 -5.06 10.44 -15.01
C ALA A 636 -3.89 10.05 -14.09
N VAL A 637 -2.91 9.32 -14.64
CA VAL A 637 -1.70 8.89 -13.91
C VAL A 637 -0.87 10.11 -13.50
N VAL A 638 -0.45 10.95 -14.45
CA VAL A 638 0.37 12.13 -14.12
C VAL A 638 -0.33 13.08 -13.14
N SER A 639 -1.63 13.34 -13.32
CA SER A 639 -2.39 14.21 -12.42
C SER A 639 -2.51 13.60 -11.03
N GLY A 640 -2.88 12.33 -10.90
CA GLY A 640 -3.04 11.70 -9.58
C GLY A 640 -1.72 11.44 -8.85
N ALA A 641 -0.62 11.28 -9.59
CA ALA A 641 0.72 11.22 -9.01
C ALA A 641 1.12 12.56 -8.39
N LEU A 642 0.79 13.68 -9.06
CA LEU A 642 1.03 15.01 -8.49
C LEU A 642 0.22 15.23 -7.20
N GLU A 643 -1.04 14.78 -7.20
CA GLU A 643 -1.91 14.83 -6.01
C GLU A 643 -1.34 14.02 -4.84
N TYR A 644 -0.77 12.85 -5.13
CA TYR A 644 -0.05 12.07 -4.12
C TYR A 644 1.15 12.82 -3.55
N GLY A 645 1.95 13.49 -4.39
CA GLY A 645 3.08 14.29 -3.90
C GLY A 645 2.67 15.52 -3.08
N LEU A 646 1.46 16.03 -3.29
CA LEU A 646 0.88 17.08 -2.44
C LEU A 646 0.32 16.51 -1.12
N ASN A 647 -0.24 15.30 -1.14
CA ASN A 647 -0.75 14.62 0.04
C ASN A 647 -0.63 13.08 -0.09
N ALA A 648 0.42 12.50 0.51
CA ALA A 648 0.64 11.06 0.45
C ALA A 648 -0.39 10.26 1.28
N LYS A 649 -1.10 10.89 2.23
CA LYS A 649 -2.09 10.25 3.13
C LYS A 649 -3.38 9.85 2.42
N LEU A 650 -3.50 10.11 1.11
CA LEU A 650 -4.62 9.70 0.28
C LEU A 650 -4.69 8.18 0.10
N ILE A 651 -3.57 7.45 0.23
CA ILE A 651 -3.55 5.98 0.23
C ILE A 651 -3.53 5.51 1.69
N TYR A 652 -4.56 4.78 2.11
CA TYR A 652 -4.69 4.32 3.50
C TYR A 652 -4.13 2.92 3.71
N SER A 653 -4.51 1.98 2.85
CA SER A 653 -4.05 0.59 2.89
C SER A 653 -3.79 0.02 1.49
N ARG A 654 -2.95 -1.00 1.47
CA ARG A 654 -2.58 -1.80 0.29
C ARG A 654 -2.82 -3.28 0.57
N VAL A 655 -3.06 -4.06 -0.48
CA VAL A 655 -3.11 -5.52 -0.38
C VAL A 655 -1.77 -6.06 -0.86
N ILE A 656 -1.03 -6.67 0.07
CA ILE A 656 0.32 -7.19 -0.19
C ILE A 656 0.28 -8.27 -1.29
N ASP A 657 1.15 -8.15 -2.29
CA ASP A 657 1.19 -9.02 -3.47
C ASP A 657 2.09 -10.26 -3.31
N MET A 658 2.96 -10.26 -2.30
CA MET A 658 3.93 -11.31 -1.99
C MET A 658 4.00 -11.58 -0.48
N THR A 659 4.16 -12.83 -0.07
CA THR A 659 4.45 -13.16 1.32
C THR A 659 5.89 -12.78 1.63
N TYR A 660 6.10 -11.96 2.66
CA TYR A 660 7.44 -11.55 3.11
C TYR A 660 7.80 -12.26 4.41
N GLY A 661 9.08 -12.57 4.56
CA GLY A 661 9.64 -13.17 5.77
C GLY A 661 11.13 -12.97 5.84
N VAL A 662 11.69 -13.14 7.04
CA VAL A 662 13.13 -12.98 7.29
C VAL A 662 13.78 -14.32 7.59
N GLY A 663 14.96 -14.53 7.00
CA GLY A 663 15.87 -15.60 7.33
C GLY A 663 17.07 -15.03 8.10
N MET A 664 17.50 -15.71 9.15
CA MET A 664 18.72 -15.36 9.87
C MET A 664 19.90 -16.20 9.36
N LEU A 665 21.00 -15.55 9.02
CA LEU A 665 22.28 -16.24 8.80
C LEU A 665 22.97 -16.38 10.15
N GLN A 666 23.05 -17.59 10.70
CA GLN A 666 24.04 -17.87 11.74
C GLN A 666 25.39 -18.11 11.04
N THR A 667 26.42 -17.34 11.39
CA THR A 667 27.80 -17.68 11.04
C THR A 667 28.17 -18.96 11.79
N LEU A 668 28.06 -20.09 11.12
CA LEU A 668 28.42 -21.40 11.65
C LEU A 668 29.90 -21.43 12.07
N HIS A 669 30.17 -21.93 13.27
CA HIS A 669 31.50 -22.42 13.63
C HIS A 669 31.96 -23.51 12.63
N PRO A 670 33.26 -23.57 12.29
CA PRO A 670 33.79 -24.41 11.19
C PRO A 670 33.71 -25.94 11.39
N TRP A 671 32.98 -26.45 12.38
CA TRP A 671 33.01 -27.86 12.79
C TRP A 671 31.68 -28.63 12.65
N ASN A 672 30.61 -28.03 12.10
CA ASN A 672 29.35 -28.74 11.85
C ASN A 672 29.01 -28.80 10.34
N ASN A 673 29.13 -29.98 9.75
CA ASN A 673 28.89 -30.26 8.33
C ASN A 673 27.43 -30.66 8.01
N GLN A 674 26.47 -30.37 8.88
CA GLN A 674 25.04 -30.52 8.55
C GLN A 674 24.52 -29.21 7.95
N LYS A 675 23.99 -29.26 6.72
CA LYS A 675 23.25 -28.16 6.11
C LYS A 675 21.95 -27.95 6.89
N GLU A 676 22.00 -27.14 7.94
CA GLU A 676 20.79 -26.62 8.57
C GLU A 676 20.05 -25.74 7.56
N ARG A 677 18.77 -26.04 7.33
CA ARG A 677 17.92 -25.24 6.43
C ARG A 677 17.44 -24.02 7.20
N GLN A 678 17.57 -22.85 6.59
CA GLN A 678 17.14 -21.59 7.19
C GLN A 678 15.61 -21.48 7.18
N ASN A 679 15.00 -21.23 8.34
CA ASN A 679 13.55 -21.03 8.45
C ASN A 679 13.13 -19.70 7.81
N PHE A 680 11.95 -19.70 7.19
CA PHE A 680 11.28 -18.51 6.69
C PHE A 680 10.37 -17.95 7.80
N ASN A 681 10.85 -16.94 8.52
CA ASN A 681 10.06 -16.30 9.57
C ASN A 681 9.10 -15.30 8.91
N LYS A 682 7.89 -15.77 8.60
CA LYS A 682 6.87 -14.99 7.90
C LYS A 682 6.47 -13.75 8.72
N LEU A 683 6.55 -12.58 8.08
CA LEU A 683 6.10 -11.30 8.62
C LEU A 683 4.68 -10.97 8.16
N VAL A 684 4.38 -11.19 6.88
CA VAL A 684 3.07 -10.93 6.28
C VAL A 684 2.80 -11.89 5.13
N ALA A 685 1.55 -12.32 4.99
CA ALA A 685 1.12 -13.19 3.90
C ALA A 685 0.59 -12.38 2.70
N LYS A 686 0.81 -12.88 1.49
CA LYS A 686 0.16 -12.39 0.27
C LYS A 686 -1.37 -12.37 0.43
N GLY A 687 -1.98 -11.27 -0.01
CA GLY A 687 -3.42 -11.03 0.06
C GLY A 687 -3.86 -10.35 1.37
N THR A 688 -2.94 -10.10 2.30
CA THR A 688 -3.24 -9.36 3.52
C THR A 688 -3.37 -7.86 3.23
N GLU A 689 -4.45 -7.25 3.70
CA GLU A 689 -4.60 -5.79 3.73
C GLU A 689 -3.69 -5.22 4.82
N VAL A 690 -2.85 -4.25 4.46
CA VAL A 690 -1.83 -3.65 5.30
C VAL A 690 -1.92 -2.13 5.19
N TYR A 691 -1.99 -1.45 6.33
CA TYR A 691 -1.94 0.02 6.35
C TYR A 691 -0.55 0.49 5.91
N VAL A 692 -0.49 1.62 5.20
CA VAL A 692 0.77 2.11 4.63
C VAL A 692 1.88 2.20 5.70
N ASP A 693 1.58 2.85 6.83
CA ASP A 693 2.53 3.03 7.94
C ASP A 693 2.49 1.89 8.99
N GLN A 694 2.02 0.68 8.62
CA GLN A 694 1.98 -0.46 9.54
C GLN A 694 3.38 -1.04 9.80
N GLU A 695 3.73 -1.18 11.08
CA GLU A 695 4.99 -1.78 11.54
C GLU A 695 4.91 -3.30 11.59
N PHE A 696 5.90 -3.96 10.98
CA PHE A 696 6.16 -5.39 11.15
C PHE A 696 7.47 -5.54 11.93
N GLU A 697 7.36 -6.04 13.16
CA GLU A 697 8.48 -6.19 14.07
C GLU A 697 9.00 -7.64 14.08
N PHE A 698 10.32 -7.81 14.06
CA PHE A 698 11.00 -9.09 14.23
C PHE A 698 12.06 -8.93 15.33
N GLU A 699 11.88 -9.67 16.43
CA GLU A 699 12.77 -9.60 17.59
C GLU A 699 14.11 -10.29 17.32
N LEU A 700 15.19 -9.61 17.67
CA LEU A 700 16.56 -10.08 17.56
C LEU A 700 17.18 -10.16 18.96
N GLU A 701 17.58 -11.36 19.34
CA GLU A 701 18.33 -11.60 20.58
C GLU A 701 19.83 -11.51 20.32
N LEU A 702 20.47 -10.45 20.80
CA LEU A 702 21.92 -10.29 20.76
C LEU A 702 22.55 -11.08 21.93
N GLN A 703 23.23 -12.19 21.65
CA GLN A 703 23.91 -12.99 22.69
C GLN A 703 25.33 -12.47 22.99
N ARG A 704 25.81 -12.71 24.23
CA ARG A 704 27.14 -12.28 24.72
C ARG A 704 28.33 -12.92 24.01
N GLU A 705 28.13 -14.02 23.28
CA GLU A 705 29.22 -14.70 22.55
C GLU A 705 29.71 -13.91 21.33
N TYR A 706 29.13 -12.72 21.07
CA TYR A 706 29.40 -11.84 19.94
C TYR A 706 30.02 -10.48 20.36
N GLU A 707 30.75 -10.41 21.48
CA GLU A 707 31.35 -9.17 22.02
C GLU A 707 32.25 -8.39 21.02
N ASP A 708 32.80 -9.06 20.00
CA ASP A 708 33.61 -8.42 18.94
C ASP A 708 32.81 -8.13 17.64
N GLN A 709 31.51 -8.41 17.60
CA GLN A 709 30.70 -8.32 16.37
C GLN A 709 30.06 -6.94 16.20
N GLU A 710 30.66 -6.13 15.34
CA GLU A 710 30.18 -4.76 15.03
C GLU A 710 28.94 -4.74 14.12
N LYS A 711 28.66 -5.83 13.37
CA LYS A 711 27.59 -5.87 12.36
C LYS A 711 26.80 -7.18 12.34
N PHE A 712 25.48 -7.07 12.16
CA PHE A 712 24.56 -8.20 11.96
C PHE A 712 23.90 -8.13 10.59
N TYR A 713 23.62 -9.30 9.97
CA TYR A 713 23.00 -9.39 8.66
C TYR A 713 21.75 -10.27 8.69
N ILE A 714 20.64 -9.72 8.19
CA ILE A 714 19.36 -10.43 8.07
C ILE A 714 18.98 -10.50 6.61
N GLU A 715 18.54 -11.67 6.15
CA GLU A 715 18.09 -11.82 4.77
C GLU A 715 16.56 -11.66 4.72
N LEU A 716 16.10 -10.73 3.89
CA LEU A 716 14.68 -10.57 3.59
C LEU A 716 14.33 -11.43 2.39
N TYR A 717 13.26 -12.21 2.50
CA TYR A 717 12.75 -13.10 1.47
C TYR A 717 11.32 -12.75 1.08
N ALA A 718 10.95 -13.07 -0.16
CA ALA A 718 9.61 -12.94 -0.67
C ALA A 718 9.20 -14.18 -1.47
N THR A 719 7.91 -14.52 -1.43
CA THR A 719 7.36 -15.66 -2.18
C THR A 719 5.89 -15.45 -2.55
N ALA A 720 5.46 -16.08 -3.64
CA ALA A 720 4.07 -16.08 -4.07
C ALA A 720 3.20 -17.05 -3.24
N ALA A 721 3.80 -17.99 -2.51
CA ALA A 721 3.12 -18.92 -1.61
C ALA A 721 2.65 -18.22 -0.32
N GLN A 722 1.55 -18.65 0.27
CA GLN A 722 1.03 -18.06 1.53
C GLN A 722 1.66 -18.67 2.79
N ASP A 723 2.21 -19.87 2.66
CA ASP A 723 2.56 -20.79 3.75
C ASP A 723 4.01 -21.30 3.66
N ALA A 724 4.93 -20.50 3.10
CA ALA A 724 6.35 -20.86 3.06
C ALA A 724 6.95 -21.06 4.47
N ILE A 725 7.73 -22.13 4.62
CA ILE A 725 8.33 -22.56 5.89
C ILE A 725 9.86 -22.37 5.88
N PHE A 726 10.51 -22.53 4.73
CA PHE A 726 11.97 -22.48 4.59
C PHE A 726 12.40 -21.48 3.52
N CYS A 727 13.55 -20.83 3.72
CA CYS A 727 14.09 -19.83 2.81
C CYS A 727 14.61 -20.42 1.50
N ASP A 728 14.94 -21.72 1.48
CA ASP A 728 15.36 -22.48 0.30
C ASP A 728 14.20 -23.22 -0.40
N ALA A 729 12.95 -22.99 0.03
CA ALA A 729 11.80 -23.62 -0.60
C ALA A 729 11.58 -23.11 -2.04
N PRO A 730 11.07 -23.95 -2.96
CA PRO A 730 10.81 -23.53 -4.34
C PRO A 730 9.90 -22.28 -4.40
N GLY A 731 10.35 -21.26 -5.13
CA GLY A 731 9.61 -19.99 -5.29
C GLY A 731 9.80 -19.00 -4.15
N VAL A 732 10.66 -19.27 -3.17
CA VAL A 732 11.15 -18.28 -2.20
C VAL A 732 12.40 -17.64 -2.77
N ASN A 733 12.38 -16.30 -2.91
CA ASN A 733 13.48 -15.53 -3.49
C ASN A 733 14.00 -14.54 -2.46
N LYS A 734 15.32 -14.40 -2.38
CA LYS A 734 15.97 -13.36 -1.57
C LYS A 734 15.67 -11.99 -2.19
N VAL A 735 15.11 -11.09 -1.38
CA VAL A 735 14.86 -9.68 -1.75
C VAL A 735 16.11 -8.85 -1.50
N GLY A 736 16.79 -9.09 -0.36
CA GLY A 736 17.98 -8.35 0.03
C GLY A 736 18.53 -8.77 1.37
N THR A 737 19.60 -8.09 1.78
CA THR A 737 20.29 -8.25 3.04
C THR A 737 20.20 -6.94 3.82
N ILE A 738 19.77 -7.01 5.06
CA ILE A 738 19.68 -5.89 5.98
C ILE A 738 20.91 -5.95 6.88
N GLY A 739 21.80 -4.97 6.72
CA GLY A 739 22.98 -4.77 7.57
C GLY A 739 22.65 -3.86 8.75
N ILE A 740 22.94 -4.32 9.95
CA ILE A 740 22.69 -3.62 11.21
C ILE A 740 24.03 -3.36 11.87
N ASP A 741 24.37 -2.10 12.09
CA ASP A 741 25.50 -1.72 12.92
C ASP A 741 25.07 -1.80 14.39
N ILE A 742 25.82 -2.54 15.22
CA ILE A 742 25.50 -2.74 16.65
C ILE A 742 26.40 -1.82 17.48
N PRO A 743 25.86 -0.75 18.11
CA PRO A 743 26.61 0.05 19.07
C PRO A 743 26.94 -0.78 20.32
N GLU A 744 28.09 -0.54 20.95
CA GLU A 744 28.49 -1.23 22.19
C GLU A 744 27.40 -1.19 23.28
N SER A 745 26.63 -0.10 23.34
CA SER A 745 25.52 0.09 24.27
C SER A 745 24.33 -0.88 24.10
N TRP A 746 24.26 -1.61 22.99
CA TRP A 746 23.17 -2.55 22.68
C TRP A 746 23.52 -4.00 23.00
N HIS A 747 24.79 -4.31 23.31
CA HIS A 747 25.14 -5.62 23.83
C HIS A 747 24.34 -5.88 25.13
N ASP A 748 23.82 -7.11 25.31
CA ASP A 748 22.84 -7.51 26.34
C ASP A 748 21.38 -7.05 26.15
N HIS A 749 20.98 -6.55 24.98
CA HIS A 749 19.61 -6.09 24.72
C HIS A 749 18.93 -6.84 23.57
N SER A 750 17.64 -7.15 23.72
CA SER A 750 16.78 -7.46 22.57
C SER A 750 16.49 -6.16 21.81
N ILE A 751 16.61 -6.22 20.49
CA ILE A 751 16.27 -5.14 19.55
C ILE A 751 15.27 -5.66 18.52
N ASN A 752 14.42 -4.79 17.98
CA ASN A 752 13.44 -5.19 16.97
C ASN A 752 13.85 -4.64 15.60
N LEU A 753 13.94 -5.52 14.60
CA LEU A 753 13.89 -5.11 13.21
C LEU A 753 12.46 -4.70 12.87
N VAL A 754 12.27 -3.48 12.40
CA VAL A 754 10.99 -2.92 11.98
C VAL A 754 10.99 -2.72 10.48
N LEU A 755 9.96 -3.25 9.81
CA LEU A 755 9.73 -3.12 8.38
C LEU A 755 8.36 -2.51 8.11
N PHE A 756 8.30 -1.56 7.17
CA PHE A 756 7.07 -0.95 6.68
C PHE A 756 6.69 -1.54 5.33
N LEU A 757 6.15 -2.76 5.34
CA LEU A 757 5.86 -3.51 4.10
C LEU A 757 4.67 -2.94 3.31
N GLY A 758 3.92 -2.00 3.89
CA GLY A 758 2.90 -1.21 3.20
C GLY A 758 3.46 -0.13 2.28
N HIS A 759 4.76 0.19 2.33
CA HIS A 759 5.38 1.18 1.43
C HIS A 759 5.77 0.56 0.08
N ILE A 760 5.91 1.41 -0.95
CA ILE A 760 6.37 0.96 -2.28
C ILE A 760 7.83 0.47 -2.24
N GLU A 761 8.64 1.10 -1.40
CA GLU A 761 10.06 0.78 -1.19
C GLU A 761 10.26 0.34 0.25
N ILE A 762 11.18 -0.61 0.46
CA ILE A 762 11.44 -1.20 1.78
C ILE A 762 12.61 -0.45 2.40
N CYS A 763 12.33 0.22 3.52
CA CYS A 763 13.33 0.88 4.36
C CYS A 763 13.30 0.23 5.75
N PRO A 764 14.30 -0.60 6.11
CA PRO A 764 14.36 -1.24 7.41
C PRO A 764 14.85 -0.28 8.49
N PHE A 765 14.32 -0.45 9.70
CA PHE A 765 14.73 0.28 10.89
C PHE A 765 14.99 -0.68 12.04
N ILE A 766 15.83 -0.27 12.98
CA ILE A 766 15.99 -0.93 14.27
C ILE A 766 15.33 -0.10 15.33
N LYS A 767 14.49 -0.75 16.14
CA LYS A 767 13.84 -0.16 17.30
C LYS A 767 14.50 -0.72 18.55
N ASN A 768 15.08 0.17 19.36
CA ASN A 768 15.67 -0.19 20.65
C ASN A 768 14.58 -0.30 21.74
N LYS A 769 14.95 -0.71 22.96
CA LYS A 769 14.03 -0.81 24.11
C LYS A 769 13.41 0.53 24.54
N ASN A 770 14.02 1.65 24.16
CA ASN A 770 13.50 3.00 24.42
C ASN A 770 12.51 3.46 23.34
N GLU A 771 12.11 2.55 22.42
CA GLU A 771 11.28 2.84 21.26
C GLU A 771 11.89 3.87 20.27
N GLU A 772 13.21 4.03 20.30
CA GLU A 772 13.93 4.88 19.34
C GLU A 772 14.27 4.09 18.07
N TYR A 773 14.12 4.76 16.92
CA TYR A 773 14.33 4.18 15.59
C TYR A 773 15.66 4.60 15.01
N PHE A 774 16.43 3.63 14.53
CA PHE A 774 17.69 3.80 13.83
C PHE A 774 17.57 3.21 12.43
N PRO A 775 17.99 3.90 11.36
CA PRO A 775 17.96 3.33 10.02
C PRO A 775 18.91 2.13 9.94
N ALA A 776 18.49 1.07 9.25
CA ALA A 776 19.34 -0.06 8.91
C ALA A 776 19.72 0.00 7.42
N ASN A 777 20.91 -0.49 7.09
CA ASN A 777 21.37 -0.52 5.71
C ASN A 777 20.69 -1.67 4.96
N PHE A 778 20.14 -1.41 3.78
CA PHE A 778 19.49 -2.45 2.97
C PHE A 778 20.20 -2.61 1.63
N GLU A 779 20.77 -3.79 1.40
CA GLU A 779 21.40 -4.16 0.15
C GLU A 779 20.51 -5.14 -0.60
N LEU A 780 20.06 -4.79 -1.81
CA LEU A 780 19.22 -5.67 -2.62
C LEU A 780 19.98 -6.95 -3.02
N GLY A 781 19.25 -8.06 -3.03
CA GLY A 781 19.77 -9.35 -3.48
C GLY A 781 19.99 -9.33 -4.99
N ILE A 782 21.18 -9.72 -5.42
CA ILE A 782 21.57 -9.86 -6.84
C ILE A 782 21.01 -11.18 -7.38
#